data_AF-A0A7C4LTI8-F1
#
_entry.id   AF-A0A7C4LTI8-F1
#
_cell.length_a   1.000
_cell.length_b   1.000
_cell.length_c   1.000
_cell.angle_alpha   90.00
_cell.angle_beta   90.00
_cell.angle_gamma   90.00
#
_symmetry.space_group_name_H-M   'P 1'
#
loop_
_entity.id
_entity.type
_entity.pdbx_description
1 polymer ?
#
loop_
_entity_poly.entity_id
_entity_poly.type
_entity_poly.pdbx_seq_one_letter_code
_entity_poly.pdbx_strand_id
1 'polypeptide(L)'
;MRTCPCLTFLIVSAAAATAGEVVLFDAAALPRAAVVSQSGGKFEWRDGALEVETKGDAGYPGVLIKGAWDLSQCNQLILELANRESRGEIPLTIRLDNPDADPGKSAGVFIDRVKVPAKSLKTVTVNLPPALPHAREINRKLSGMKRGPLATTGVVADLEAAKVAGVAVYLNLPKLDWRWAIRRIVARTGPAPETPAWMRMTPDQFFPFIDVYGQFKHQDWPGKIHADEDFKKALEKERTDLEAHPGPSDWNQFGGWAGGPKRAATGRFRVEKVDGQWWMVDPEGCLYWSHGPVRVTPASAVTPLDGREFYFTDLPKADSPFALFYTTRDVLLWPYYEARGIKRTYDFSSANAFRKYGPGWFGQYAGLAHQRLRSWGMNTIANSSDARICRQGRTPYCDRFEMKSPDLEGSHLGWWKFKDPFHPEFRANLRKQLLARKAELDDPWCFGFFVDNEISWGHDTALAEWTLQSPSTQPAKIEFVNRLKQKHGTIAALNAAWQASYADWDALRQSLHKPPPGFREDGVEFSAALTEAYFKNIRDEFKAVAPDTLYLGCRFAGSTRAAVLIGAQYCDVISYNLYRHTLDDFKLPEGVDKPVMIGEFHFGALDRGMFHPSLVQVADQAARGRAYEAYIASALRHPNIIGAHWHQFGEQPTAGRFDGENLQNGLLDVCDTPYWETIEGVRKVGYALYSIRRGARPTANPPARKP
;
A
#
# COMPACT_ATOMS: atom_id res chain seq x y z
N MET A 1 -31.82 -4.65 63.45
CA MET A 1 -30.64 -5.31 62.86
C MET A 1 -30.56 -4.96 61.39
N ARG A 2 -29.45 -4.30 61.02
CA ARG A 2 -28.82 -4.16 59.69
C ARG A 2 -29.71 -3.80 58.48
N THR A 3 -29.72 -2.50 58.26
CA THR A 3 -30.08 -1.76 57.06
C THR A 3 -29.25 -2.17 55.84
N CYS A 4 -29.93 -2.30 54.71
CA CYS A 4 -29.38 -2.49 53.36
C CYS A 4 -29.24 -1.10 52.70
N PRO A 5 -28.08 -0.69 52.17
CA PRO A 5 -27.98 0.60 51.51
C PRO A 5 -28.45 0.48 50.06
N CYS A 6 -29.58 1.12 49.77
CA CYS A 6 -30.01 1.49 48.42
C CYS A 6 -28.91 2.31 47.74
N LEU A 7 -28.34 1.80 46.65
CA LEU A 7 -27.45 2.56 45.78
C LEU A 7 -28.30 3.50 44.91
N THR A 8 -28.33 4.78 45.29
CA THR A 8 -29.01 5.83 44.52
C THR A 8 -28.18 6.14 43.27
N PHE A 9 -28.73 5.89 42.07
CA PHE A 9 -28.18 6.41 40.83
C PHE A 9 -28.32 7.93 40.84
N LEU A 10 -27.20 8.63 40.98
CA LEU A 10 -27.15 10.08 40.89
C LEU A 10 -27.27 10.49 39.41
N ILE A 11 -28.41 11.06 39.04
CA ILE A 11 -28.58 11.82 37.80
C ILE A 11 -27.84 13.15 38.01
N VAL A 12 -26.67 13.30 37.42
CA VAL A 12 -25.90 14.55 37.48
C VAL A 12 -26.42 15.50 36.41
N SER A 13 -26.93 16.66 36.85
CA SER A 13 -27.39 17.74 35.99
C SER A 13 -26.22 18.42 35.27
N ALA A 14 -26.40 18.67 33.98
CA ALA A 14 -25.45 19.29 33.07
C ALA A 14 -24.98 20.68 33.51
N ALA A 15 -23.66 20.89 33.49
CA ALA A 15 -23.07 22.23 33.36
C ALA A 15 -23.32 22.74 31.93
N ALA A 16 -23.68 24.02 31.80
CA ALA A 16 -24.14 24.72 30.60
C ALA A 16 -23.68 24.13 29.25
N ALA A 17 -24.51 23.25 28.68
CA ALA A 17 -24.42 22.82 27.30
C ALA A 17 -25.04 23.91 26.41
N THR A 18 -24.33 24.32 25.36
CA THR A 18 -24.95 24.94 24.19
C THR A 18 -26.01 23.95 23.68
N ALA A 19 -27.24 24.42 23.43
CA ALA A 19 -28.34 23.57 22.99
C ALA A 19 -27.92 22.66 21.80
N GLY A 20 -27.97 21.34 21.98
CA GLY A 20 -27.68 20.35 20.92
C GLY A 20 -26.34 19.59 21.02
N GLU A 21 -25.53 19.78 22.06
CA GLU A 21 -24.32 18.97 22.29
C GLU A 21 -24.50 17.91 23.39
N VAL A 22 -23.99 16.69 23.16
CA VAL A 22 -23.85 15.62 24.14
C VAL A 22 -22.41 15.58 24.62
N VAL A 23 -22.16 15.84 25.90
CA VAL A 23 -20.80 15.82 26.48
C VAL A 23 -20.41 14.39 26.85
N LEU A 24 -19.39 13.87 26.17
CA LEU A 24 -18.79 12.55 26.47
C LEU A 24 -17.61 12.69 27.43
N PHE A 25 -16.82 13.75 27.26
CA PHE A 25 -15.72 14.09 28.14
C PHE A 25 -15.59 15.61 28.32
N ASP A 26 -15.41 16.07 29.56
CA ASP A 26 -14.96 17.43 29.86
C ASP A 26 -14.09 17.39 31.11
N ALA A 27 -12.80 17.72 30.95
CA ALA A 27 -11.83 17.72 32.04
C ALA A 27 -12.16 18.74 33.15
N ALA A 28 -12.99 19.74 32.87
CA ALA A 28 -13.45 20.74 33.83
C ALA A 28 -14.70 20.31 34.63
N ALA A 29 -15.50 19.35 34.12
CA ALA A 29 -16.85 19.09 34.64
C ALA A 29 -17.19 17.63 34.98
N LEU A 30 -16.47 16.62 34.47
CA LEU A 30 -16.84 15.21 34.68
C LEU A 30 -16.24 14.56 35.93
N PRO A 31 -16.92 13.52 36.49
CA PRO A 31 -16.40 12.77 37.62
C PRO A 31 -15.19 11.93 37.18
N ARG A 32 -14.05 12.15 37.85
CA ARG A 32 -12.76 11.49 37.58
C ARG A 32 -12.84 9.95 37.54
N ALA A 33 -13.82 9.37 38.24
CA ALA A 33 -14.04 7.92 38.31
C ALA A 33 -14.48 7.28 36.97
N ALA A 34 -14.94 8.06 35.99
CA ALA A 34 -15.36 7.56 34.69
C ALA A 34 -14.19 7.17 33.77
N VAL A 35 -12.98 7.68 34.04
CA VAL A 35 -11.79 7.44 33.21
C VAL A 35 -11.04 6.22 33.73
N VAL A 36 -10.75 5.26 32.86
CA VAL A 36 -9.94 4.08 33.17
C VAL A 36 -8.75 3.96 32.22
N SER A 37 -7.69 3.32 32.72
CA SER A 37 -6.49 3.04 31.92
C SER A 37 -6.81 2.00 30.86
N GLN A 38 -6.36 2.24 29.62
CA GLN A 38 -6.38 1.24 28.55
C GLN A 38 -4.96 0.78 28.26
N SER A 39 -4.73 -0.54 28.25
CA SER A 39 -3.44 -1.18 27.92
C SER A 39 -2.23 -0.51 28.57
N GLY A 40 -2.33 -0.18 29.86
CA GLY A 40 -1.22 0.40 30.62
C GLY A 40 -0.97 1.90 30.40
N GLY A 41 -1.86 2.61 29.69
CA GLY A 41 -1.81 4.08 29.60
C GLY A 41 -1.97 4.72 30.98
N LYS A 42 -1.10 5.67 31.33
CA LYS A 42 -1.18 6.43 32.58
C LYS A 42 -1.83 7.77 32.30
N PHE A 43 -2.60 8.29 33.26
CA PHE A 43 -3.23 9.59 33.12
C PHE A 43 -3.30 10.36 34.44
N GLU A 44 -3.31 11.68 34.34
CA GLU A 44 -3.48 12.60 35.46
C GLU A 44 -4.23 13.86 35.00
N TRP A 45 -4.90 14.54 35.93
CA TRP A 45 -5.51 15.84 35.65
C TRP A 45 -4.51 16.96 35.89
N ARG A 46 -4.32 17.83 34.90
CA ARG A 46 -3.46 19.01 34.99
C ARG A 46 -4.00 20.13 34.09
N ASP A 47 -4.04 21.35 34.61
CA ASP A 47 -4.36 22.58 33.84
C ASP A 47 -5.63 22.47 32.96
N GLY A 48 -6.70 21.90 33.51
CA GLY A 48 -7.97 21.72 32.80
C GLY A 48 -7.92 20.69 31.67
N ALA A 49 -6.97 19.74 31.72
CA ALA A 49 -6.85 18.64 30.78
C ALA A 49 -6.57 17.31 31.50
N LEU A 50 -6.91 16.21 30.83
CA LEU A 50 -6.46 14.87 31.16
C LEU A 50 -5.16 14.60 30.39
N GLU A 51 -4.02 14.73 31.06
CA GLU A 51 -2.71 14.39 30.51
C GLU A 51 -2.57 12.86 30.50
N VAL A 52 -2.07 12.32 29.40
CA VAL A 52 -1.92 10.88 29.14
C VAL A 52 -0.48 10.58 28.73
N GLU A 53 0.12 9.61 29.39
CA GLU A 53 1.40 9.01 29.01
C GLU A 53 1.18 7.57 28.53
N THR A 54 1.67 7.29 27.33
CA THR A 54 1.59 5.97 26.70
C THR A 54 2.99 5.45 26.40
N LYS A 55 3.24 4.16 26.66
CA LYS A 55 4.54 3.51 26.39
C LYS A 55 4.57 2.85 25.02
N GLY A 56 5.76 2.84 24.40
CA GLY A 56 6.03 2.02 23.22
C GLY A 56 5.84 0.53 23.50
N ASP A 57 5.45 -0.22 22.47
CA ASP A 57 5.22 -1.66 22.47
C ASP A 57 4.23 -2.18 23.53
N ALA A 58 3.38 -1.31 24.07
CA ALA A 58 2.38 -1.63 25.11
C ALA A 58 1.00 -2.02 24.56
N GLY A 59 0.90 -2.44 23.29
CA GLY A 59 -0.38 -2.79 22.67
C GLY A 59 -1.18 -1.54 22.24
N TYR A 60 -2.27 -1.22 22.94
CA TYR A 60 -3.19 -0.12 22.61
C TYR A 60 -3.27 0.94 23.72
N PRO A 61 -2.13 1.49 24.20
CA PRO A 61 -2.09 2.31 25.40
C PRO A 61 -2.87 3.61 25.21
N GLY A 62 -3.65 3.97 26.23
CA GLY A 62 -4.46 5.19 26.23
C GLY A 62 -5.44 5.22 27.40
N VAL A 63 -6.59 5.84 27.18
CA VAL A 63 -7.68 5.94 28.17
C VAL A 63 -9.01 5.53 27.57
N LEU A 64 -9.88 4.96 28.40
CA LEU A 64 -11.29 4.69 28.11
C LEU A 64 -12.14 5.50 29.10
N ILE A 65 -13.06 6.30 28.59
CA ILE A 65 -14.03 7.06 29.37
C ILE A 65 -15.36 6.32 29.29
N LYS A 66 -15.84 5.81 30.43
CA LYS A 66 -17.11 5.08 30.54
C LYS A 66 -18.26 6.05 30.76
N GLY A 67 -19.40 5.78 30.13
CA GLY A 67 -20.61 6.55 30.29
C GLY A 67 -21.83 5.84 29.72
N ALA A 68 -22.91 6.58 29.54
CA ALA A 68 -24.11 6.12 28.86
C ALA A 68 -24.67 7.30 28.06
N TRP A 69 -24.61 7.21 26.73
CA TRP A 69 -25.00 8.29 25.84
C TRP A 69 -25.88 7.78 24.71
N ASP A 70 -26.91 8.56 24.40
CA ASP A 70 -27.67 8.46 23.15
C ASP A 70 -27.14 9.50 22.17
N LEU A 71 -26.46 9.04 21.14
CA LEU A 71 -25.88 9.84 20.07
C LEU A 71 -26.71 9.76 18.78
N SER A 72 -27.95 9.28 18.82
CA SER A 72 -28.79 9.07 17.63
C SER A 72 -29.02 10.34 16.80
N GLN A 73 -28.98 11.51 17.44
CA GLN A 73 -29.13 12.81 16.78
C GLN A 73 -27.78 13.45 16.38
N CYS A 74 -26.66 12.81 16.72
CA CYS A 74 -25.33 13.32 16.47
C CYS A 74 -24.73 12.66 15.22
N ASN A 75 -24.02 13.45 14.42
CA ASN A 75 -23.26 12.97 13.26
C ASN A 75 -21.79 13.43 13.29
N GLN A 76 -21.37 14.12 14.35
CA GLN A 76 -20.01 14.58 14.56
C GLN A 76 -19.58 14.34 16.00
N LEU A 77 -18.32 13.94 16.16
CA LEU A 77 -17.57 13.92 17.40
C LEU A 77 -16.47 14.99 17.32
N ILE A 78 -16.48 15.92 18.26
CA ILE A 78 -15.51 17.01 18.36
C ILE A 78 -14.59 16.72 19.55
N LEU A 79 -13.29 16.65 19.30
CA LEU A 79 -12.29 16.39 20.33
C LEU A 79 -11.28 17.53 20.40
N GLU A 80 -11.01 18.02 21.61
CA GLU A 80 -9.93 18.95 21.90
C GLU A 80 -8.73 18.17 22.42
N LEU A 81 -7.75 17.96 21.54
CA LEU A 81 -6.59 17.11 21.78
C LEU A 81 -5.32 17.94 21.74
N ALA A 82 -4.39 17.67 22.66
CA ALA A 82 -3.10 18.31 22.69
C ALA A 82 -1.97 17.30 22.53
N ASN A 83 -0.99 17.63 21.69
CA ASN A 83 0.26 16.88 21.57
C ASN A 83 1.34 17.61 22.38
N ARG A 84 1.93 16.93 23.36
CA ARG A 84 3.01 17.48 24.20
C ARG A 84 4.40 17.22 23.63
N GLU A 85 4.50 16.38 22.60
CA GLU A 85 5.74 15.98 21.97
C GLU A 85 6.22 16.98 20.91
N SER A 86 7.54 17.14 20.81
CA SER A 86 8.20 17.93 19.76
C SER A 86 8.55 17.12 18.51
N ARG A 87 8.59 15.80 18.64
CA ARG A 87 9.19 14.89 17.64
C ARG A 87 8.36 14.67 16.38
N GLY A 88 7.08 15.05 16.38
CA GLY A 88 6.20 14.88 15.23
C GLY A 88 4.72 14.86 15.60
N GLU A 89 3.90 14.61 14.58
CA GLU A 89 2.47 14.38 14.75
C GLU A 89 2.19 13.06 15.49
N ILE A 90 1.17 13.05 16.34
CA ILE A 90 0.70 11.86 17.04
C ILE A 90 -0.55 11.29 16.34
N PRO A 91 -0.57 10.01 15.93
CA PRO A 91 -1.72 9.37 15.28
C PRO A 91 -2.64 8.72 16.33
N LEU A 92 -3.55 9.50 16.90
CA LEU A 92 -4.51 9.01 17.89
C LEU A 92 -5.65 8.25 17.22
N THR A 93 -6.06 7.13 17.85
CA THR A 93 -7.23 6.36 17.48
C THR A 93 -8.37 6.69 18.43
N ILE A 94 -9.55 6.99 17.88
CA ILE A 94 -10.78 7.28 18.61
C ILE A 94 -11.70 6.08 18.43
N ARG A 95 -12.24 5.55 19.53
CA ARG A 95 -13.19 4.43 19.50
C ARG A 95 -14.42 4.74 20.35
N LEU A 96 -15.60 4.49 19.80
CA LEU A 96 -16.85 4.45 20.58
C LEU A 96 -17.27 3.00 20.76
N ASP A 97 -17.73 2.65 21.97
CA ASP A 97 -18.12 1.29 22.35
C ASP A 97 -19.61 1.22 22.68
N ASN A 98 -20.31 0.22 22.15
CA ASN A 98 -21.57 -0.27 22.72
C ASN A 98 -21.31 -1.10 24.00
N PRO A 99 -22.34 -1.40 24.83
CA PRO A 99 -22.14 -2.18 26.06
C PRO A 99 -21.55 -3.58 25.85
N ASP A 100 -21.83 -4.17 24.70
CA ASP A 100 -21.40 -5.51 24.25
C ASP A 100 -20.26 -5.45 23.22
N ALA A 101 -19.57 -4.31 23.11
CA ALA A 101 -18.49 -4.10 22.17
C ALA A 101 -17.38 -5.17 22.29
N ASP A 102 -16.95 -5.69 21.13
CA ASP A 102 -15.76 -6.51 20.97
C ASP A 102 -14.84 -5.84 19.94
N PRO A 103 -13.97 -4.90 20.37
CA PRO A 103 -13.05 -4.21 19.46
C PRO A 103 -12.13 -5.16 18.69
N GLY A 104 -11.80 -6.32 19.27
CA GLY A 104 -10.97 -7.34 18.61
C GLY A 104 -11.66 -7.96 17.39
N LYS A 105 -13.00 -7.98 17.37
CA LYS A 105 -13.82 -8.44 16.25
C LYS A 105 -14.45 -7.31 15.45
N SER A 106 -14.12 -6.05 15.75
CA SER A 106 -14.76 -4.88 15.12
C SER A 106 -16.29 -4.88 15.25
N ALA A 107 -16.82 -5.44 16.36
CA ALA A 107 -18.25 -5.58 16.60
C ALA A 107 -18.72 -4.63 17.71
N GLY A 108 -19.84 -3.94 17.49
CA GLY A 108 -20.38 -2.97 18.46
C GLY A 108 -19.46 -1.77 18.71
N VAL A 109 -18.61 -1.42 17.74
CA VAL A 109 -17.65 -0.31 17.83
C VAL A 109 -17.68 0.60 16.61
N PHE A 110 -17.39 1.88 16.84
CA PHE A 110 -16.91 2.80 15.82
C PHE A 110 -15.44 3.09 16.07
N ILE A 111 -14.60 3.08 15.04
CA ILE A 111 -13.16 3.38 15.15
C ILE A 111 -12.78 4.37 14.05
N ASP A 112 -12.09 5.45 14.41
CA ASP A 112 -11.45 6.36 13.45
C ASP A 112 -10.08 6.85 13.96
N ARG A 113 -9.32 7.54 13.11
CA ARG A 113 -7.97 8.02 13.41
C ARG A 113 -7.82 9.50 13.11
N VAL A 114 -7.15 10.20 14.01
CA VAL A 114 -6.85 11.63 13.88
C VAL A 114 -5.36 11.90 14.12
N LYS A 115 -4.83 12.93 13.46
CA LYS A 115 -3.44 13.38 13.63
C LYS A 115 -3.39 14.73 14.31
N VAL A 116 -2.59 14.83 15.38
CA VAL A 116 -2.37 16.07 16.13
C VAL A 116 -0.92 16.52 15.96
N PRO A 117 -0.65 17.67 15.32
CA PRO A 117 0.71 18.17 15.08
C PRO A 117 1.53 18.33 16.36
N ALA A 118 2.86 18.29 16.24
CA ALA A 118 3.78 18.49 17.36
C ALA A 118 3.50 19.81 18.11
N LYS A 119 3.62 19.78 19.44
CA LYS A 119 3.42 20.94 20.33
C LYS A 119 2.15 21.78 20.05
N SER A 120 1.06 21.14 19.67
CA SER A 120 -0.18 21.84 19.31
C SER A 120 -1.36 21.41 20.19
N LEU A 121 -2.32 22.32 20.34
CA LEU A 121 -3.69 22.02 20.75
C LEU A 121 -4.57 22.12 19.51
N LYS A 122 -5.34 21.08 19.22
CA LYS A 122 -6.16 21.00 18.02
C LYS A 122 -7.57 20.51 18.37
N THR A 123 -8.56 21.25 17.89
CA THR A 123 -9.92 20.75 17.80
C THR A 123 -10.04 19.92 16.53
N VAL A 124 -10.34 18.63 16.67
CA VAL A 124 -10.55 17.70 15.57
C VAL A 124 -12.02 17.32 15.48
N THR A 125 -12.53 17.20 14.25
CA THR A 125 -13.89 16.71 13.98
C THR A 125 -13.78 15.34 13.35
N VAL A 126 -14.49 14.37 13.92
CA VAL A 126 -14.66 13.01 13.38
C VAL A 126 -16.13 12.86 13.00
N ASN A 127 -16.42 12.49 11.75
CA ASN A 127 -17.79 12.26 11.33
C ASN A 127 -18.23 10.86 11.79
N LEU A 128 -19.44 10.78 12.36
CA LEU A 128 -20.08 9.52 12.72
C LEU A 128 -20.87 8.97 11.52
N PRO A 129 -20.96 7.64 11.36
CA PRO A 129 -21.71 7.05 10.26
C PRO A 129 -23.21 7.36 10.43
N PRO A 130 -23.97 7.50 9.31
CA PRO A 130 -25.41 7.65 9.38
C PRO A 130 -26.06 6.38 9.96
N ALA A 131 -27.24 6.55 10.57
CA ALA A 131 -28.05 5.41 11.00
C ALA A 131 -28.61 4.67 9.77
N LEU A 132 -28.19 3.42 9.59
CA LEU A 132 -28.61 2.56 8.48
C LEU A 132 -29.38 1.34 9.02
N PRO A 133 -30.72 1.27 8.83
CA PRO A 133 -31.56 0.27 9.49
C PRO A 133 -31.13 -1.19 9.30
N HIS A 134 -30.64 -1.54 8.11
CA HIS A 134 -30.31 -2.92 7.73
C HIS A 134 -28.80 -3.16 7.53
N ALA A 135 -27.94 -2.19 7.87
CA ALA A 135 -26.51 -2.30 7.55
C ALA A 135 -25.83 -3.50 8.21
N ARG A 136 -26.21 -3.85 9.44
CA ARG A 136 -25.66 -5.03 10.14
C ARG A 136 -26.04 -6.34 9.45
N GLU A 137 -27.28 -6.47 9.01
CA GLU A 137 -27.76 -7.67 8.30
C GLU A 137 -27.05 -7.83 6.96
N ILE A 138 -26.87 -6.73 6.21
CA ILE A 138 -26.14 -6.73 4.94
C ILE A 138 -24.65 -7.02 5.19
N ASN A 139 -23.99 -6.31 6.10
CA ASN A 139 -22.56 -6.47 6.38
C ASN A 139 -22.19 -7.88 6.85
N ARG A 140 -23.07 -8.58 7.59
CA ARG A 140 -22.85 -9.99 7.97
C ARG A 140 -22.81 -10.95 6.78
N LYS A 141 -23.43 -10.59 5.65
CA LYS A 141 -23.38 -11.35 4.39
C LYS A 141 -22.21 -10.91 3.49
N LEU A 142 -21.53 -9.82 3.82
CA LEU A 142 -20.39 -9.30 3.05
C LEU A 142 -19.07 -9.93 3.54
N SER A 143 -18.35 -10.57 2.64
CA SER A 143 -17.05 -11.19 2.89
C SER A 143 -16.14 -11.03 1.67
N GLY A 144 -14.83 -11.16 1.87
CA GLY A 144 -13.85 -11.10 0.79
C GLY A 144 -13.72 -9.71 0.14
N MET A 145 -13.95 -8.64 0.90
CA MET A 145 -13.68 -7.24 0.51
C MET A 145 -12.96 -6.51 1.65
N LYS A 146 -11.94 -5.70 1.34
CA LYS A 146 -11.23 -4.86 2.33
C LYS A 146 -12.09 -3.69 2.77
N ARG A 147 -12.95 -3.16 1.88
CA ARG A 147 -13.97 -2.17 2.23
C ARG A 147 -15.29 -2.46 1.50
N GLY A 148 -16.39 -2.49 2.24
CA GLY A 148 -17.72 -2.80 1.70
C GLY A 148 -18.52 -1.56 1.25
N PRO A 149 -19.62 -1.75 0.50
CA PRO A 149 -20.46 -0.67 -0.04
C PRO A 149 -21.06 0.26 1.01
N LEU A 150 -21.37 -0.24 2.21
CA LEU A 150 -21.97 0.57 3.28
C LEU A 150 -20.93 1.33 4.12
N ALA A 151 -19.64 1.26 3.76
CA ALA A 151 -18.57 1.93 4.49
C ALA A 151 -18.55 3.44 4.16
N THR A 152 -19.08 4.26 5.06
CA THR A 152 -19.17 5.72 4.91
C THR A 152 -17.94 6.44 5.47
N THR A 153 -17.83 6.48 6.80
CA THR A 153 -16.77 7.14 7.58
C THR A 153 -16.24 6.18 8.64
N GLY A 154 -15.06 6.48 9.17
CA GLY A 154 -14.35 5.63 10.10
C GLY A 154 -13.67 4.43 9.45
N VAL A 155 -12.71 3.87 10.18
CA VAL A 155 -12.04 2.60 9.88
C VAL A 155 -12.99 1.42 10.17
N VAL A 156 -13.80 1.54 11.22
CA VAL A 156 -14.87 0.59 11.57
C VAL A 156 -16.13 1.39 11.90
N ALA A 157 -17.28 0.93 11.41
CA ALA A 157 -18.56 1.61 11.55
C ALA A 157 -19.69 0.64 11.93
N ASP A 158 -19.52 -0.12 13.02
CA ASP A 158 -20.56 -1.01 13.57
C ASP A 158 -21.01 -0.51 14.96
N LEU A 159 -21.70 0.64 14.99
CA LEU A 159 -22.12 1.28 16.24
C LEU A 159 -23.64 1.49 16.28
N GLU A 160 -24.26 1.05 17.37
CA GLU A 160 -25.59 1.54 17.76
C GLU A 160 -25.46 2.90 18.46
N ALA A 161 -25.69 3.98 17.73
CA ALA A 161 -25.53 5.34 18.25
C ALA A 161 -26.39 5.63 19.49
N ALA A 162 -27.55 4.96 19.65
CA ALA A 162 -28.43 5.13 20.80
C ALA A 162 -27.90 4.50 22.12
N LYS A 163 -26.84 3.70 22.06
CA LYS A 163 -26.33 2.91 23.20
C LYS A 163 -24.81 3.05 23.33
N VAL A 164 -24.26 4.26 23.30
CA VAL A 164 -22.81 4.43 23.48
C VAL A 164 -22.48 4.34 24.96
N ALA A 165 -21.60 3.40 25.32
CA ALA A 165 -21.19 3.09 26.68
C ALA A 165 -19.74 3.52 27.00
N GLY A 166 -18.94 3.81 25.98
CA GLY A 166 -17.55 4.21 26.16
C GLY A 166 -16.99 5.03 25.00
N VAL A 167 -16.04 5.90 25.32
CA VAL A 167 -15.14 6.52 24.34
C VAL A 167 -13.69 6.28 24.74
N ALA A 168 -12.93 5.60 23.87
CA ALA A 168 -11.50 5.40 24.05
C ALA A 168 -10.70 6.31 23.12
N VAL A 169 -9.60 6.85 23.65
CA VAL A 169 -8.59 7.57 22.88
C VAL A 169 -7.24 6.93 23.18
N TYR A 170 -6.57 6.40 22.16
CA TYR A 170 -5.39 5.58 22.35
C TYR A 170 -4.45 5.59 21.14
N LEU A 171 -3.24 5.07 21.34
CA LEU A 171 -2.30 4.81 20.25
C LEU A 171 -2.37 3.36 19.79
N ASN A 172 -2.43 3.15 18.48
CA ASN A 172 -2.42 1.82 17.89
C ASN A 172 -0.97 1.30 17.75
N LEU A 173 -0.57 0.34 18.59
CA LEU A 173 0.73 -0.33 18.56
C LEU A 173 1.93 0.64 18.43
N PRO A 174 2.02 1.68 19.29
CA PRO A 174 3.08 2.67 19.18
C PRO A 174 4.44 2.03 19.44
N LYS A 175 5.48 2.49 18.73
CA LYS A 175 6.88 2.08 18.97
C LYS A 175 7.64 2.98 19.92
N LEU A 176 7.07 4.14 20.24
CA LEU A 176 7.68 5.14 21.07
C LEU A 176 6.74 5.51 22.20
N ASP A 177 7.32 6.09 23.26
CA ASP A 177 6.57 6.73 24.32
C ASP A 177 5.99 8.05 23.83
N TRP A 178 4.77 8.40 24.26
CA TRP A 178 4.12 9.67 23.89
C TRP A 178 3.43 10.31 25.08
N ARG A 179 3.42 11.65 25.07
CA ARG A 179 2.62 12.49 25.97
C ARG A 179 1.64 13.35 25.18
N TRP A 180 0.39 13.32 25.59
CA TRP A 180 -0.71 14.02 24.95
C TRP A 180 -1.82 14.28 25.96
N ALA A 181 -2.81 15.10 25.61
CA ALA A 181 -3.89 15.42 26.54
C ALA A 181 -5.25 15.51 25.85
N ILE A 182 -6.30 15.29 26.63
CA ILE A 182 -7.70 15.49 26.24
C ILE A 182 -8.27 16.60 27.11
N ARG A 183 -8.84 17.64 26.50
CA ARG A 183 -9.61 18.65 27.23
C ARG A 183 -11.09 18.32 27.23
N ARG A 184 -11.63 18.02 26.06
CA ARG A 184 -13.07 17.87 25.85
C ARG A 184 -13.36 16.92 24.69
N ILE A 185 -14.44 16.16 24.82
CA ILE A 185 -15.04 15.32 23.79
C ILE A 185 -16.54 15.55 23.83
N VAL A 186 -17.11 16.08 22.75
CA VAL A 186 -18.56 16.26 22.59
C VAL A 186 -19.04 15.63 21.30
N ALA A 187 -20.23 15.07 21.33
CA ALA A 187 -20.96 14.71 20.13
C ALA A 187 -22.01 15.78 19.85
N ARG A 188 -22.21 16.11 18.57
CA ARG A 188 -23.22 17.10 18.16
C ARG A 188 -23.79 16.80 16.79
N THR A 189 -24.88 17.50 16.48
CA THR A 189 -25.39 17.60 15.12
C THR A 189 -24.58 18.63 14.33
N GLY A 190 -24.15 18.27 13.13
CA GLY A 190 -23.52 19.12 12.14
C GLY A 190 -24.02 18.81 10.73
N PRO A 191 -23.36 19.31 9.68
CA PRO A 191 -23.68 18.96 8.30
C PRO A 191 -23.52 17.45 8.07
N ALA A 192 -24.57 16.80 7.57
CA ALA A 192 -24.51 15.40 7.12
C ALA A 192 -24.61 15.34 5.59
N PRO A 193 -23.79 14.52 4.91
CA PRO A 193 -24.05 14.19 3.52
C PRO A 193 -25.38 13.44 3.40
N GLU A 194 -26.06 13.64 2.29
CA GLU A 194 -27.25 12.85 1.97
C GLU A 194 -26.89 11.37 1.94
N THR A 195 -27.70 10.55 2.61
CA THR A 195 -27.57 9.09 2.58
C THR A 195 -28.33 8.56 1.37
N PRO A 196 -27.66 7.95 0.37
CA PRO A 196 -28.34 7.39 -0.79
C PRO A 196 -29.42 6.39 -0.40
N ALA A 197 -30.54 6.38 -1.14
CA ALA A 197 -31.68 5.50 -0.86
C ALA A 197 -31.30 4.02 -0.77
N TRP A 198 -30.35 3.56 -1.58
CA TRP A 198 -29.89 2.17 -1.59
C TRP A 198 -29.21 1.74 -0.28
N MET A 199 -28.65 2.66 0.51
CA MET A 199 -28.08 2.33 1.83
C MET A 199 -29.14 1.97 2.87
N ARG A 200 -30.42 2.23 2.57
CA ARG A 200 -31.57 1.90 3.43
C ARG A 200 -32.31 0.65 2.96
N MET A 201 -31.84 -0.02 1.90
CA MET A 201 -32.45 -1.25 1.39
C MET A 201 -32.40 -2.38 2.41
N THR A 202 -33.42 -3.26 2.37
CA THR A 202 -33.35 -4.56 3.04
C THR A 202 -32.32 -5.46 2.36
N PRO A 203 -31.87 -6.56 2.98
CA PRO A 203 -30.97 -7.51 2.32
C PRO A 203 -31.48 -8.02 0.98
N ASP A 204 -32.79 -8.31 0.86
CA ASP A 204 -33.39 -8.85 -0.37
C ASP A 204 -33.49 -7.80 -1.50
N GLN A 205 -33.55 -6.51 -1.15
CA GLN A 205 -33.47 -5.42 -2.11
C GLN A 205 -32.02 -5.11 -2.52
N PHE A 206 -31.09 -5.30 -1.58
CA PHE A 206 -29.68 -4.98 -1.79
C PHE A 206 -28.95 -6.05 -2.63
N PHE A 207 -29.17 -7.34 -2.35
CA PHE A 207 -28.53 -8.41 -3.12
C PHE A 207 -29.40 -8.85 -4.30
N PRO A 208 -28.82 -9.13 -5.49
CA PRO A 208 -27.42 -8.93 -5.87
C PRO A 208 -27.10 -7.43 -6.08
N PHE A 209 -25.86 -7.03 -5.75
CA PHE A 209 -25.39 -5.63 -5.80
C PHE A 209 -24.29 -5.39 -6.84
N ILE A 210 -23.80 -6.43 -7.50
CA ILE A 210 -22.88 -6.35 -8.63
C ILE A 210 -23.65 -6.67 -9.91
N ASP A 211 -23.53 -5.81 -10.92
CA ASP A 211 -24.18 -5.99 -12.22
C ASP A 211 -23.43 -7.00 -13.12
N VAL A 212 -23.92 -7.19 -14.34
CA VAL A 212 -23.38 -8.15 -15.32
C VAL A 212 -21.99 -7.78 -15.88
N TYR A 213 -21.55 -6.54 -15.61
CA TYR A 213 -20.26 -5.99 -16.02
C TYR A 213 -19.25 -5.93 -14.86
N GLY A 214 -19.65 -6.31 -13.65
CA GLY A 214 -18.79 -6.26 -12.47
C GLY A 214 -18.80 -4.91 -11.74
N GLN A 215 -19.71 -4.00 -12.10
CA GLN A 215 -19.85 -2.68 -11.49
C GLN A 215 -20.87 -2.70 -10.34
N PHE A 216 -20.82 -1.69 -9.46
CA PHE A 216 -21.84 -1.52 -8.43
C PHE A 216 -23.20 -1.18 -9.05
N LYS A 217 -24.24 -1.95 -8.72
CA LYS A 217 -25.57 -1.88 -9.34
C LYS A 217 -26.37 -0.65 -8.90
N HIS A 218 -26.27 -0.26 -7.64
CA HIS A 218 -27.23 0.66 -7.00
C HIS A 218 -26.89 2.14 -7.10
N GLN A 219 -25.84 2.49 -7.84
CA GLN A 219 -25.41 3.87 -8.02
C GLN A 219 -25.08 4.12 -9.48
N ASP A 220 -25.30 5.36 -9.94
CA ASP A 220 -24.89 5.82 -11.26
C ASP A 220 -23.74 6.82 -11.15
N TRP A 221 -22.94 6.93 -12.22
CA TRP A 221 -21.82 7.86 -12.30
C TRP A 221 -21.46 8.17 -13.77
N PRO A 222 -20.80 9.30 -14.05
CA PRO A 222 -20.33 9.61 -15.39
C PRO A 222 -19.48 8.49 -15.99
N GLY A 223 -19.93 7.95 -17.13
CA GLY A 223 -19.21 6.92 -17.89
C GLY A 223 -19.56 5.47 -17.51
N LYS A 224 -20.51 5.24 -16.59
CA LYS A 224 -20.99 3.89 -16.29
C LYS A 224 -21.56 3.21 -17.55
N ILE A 225 -21.23 1.92 -17.74
CA ILE A 225 -21.84 1.10 -18.79
C ILE A 225 -23.16 0.53 -18.28
N HIS A 226 -24.26 0.77 -18.99
CA HIS A 226 -25.60 0.26 -18.62
C HIS A 226 -26.05 -0.90 -19.52
N ALA A 227 -25.61 -0.92 -20.77
CA ALA A 227 -25.92 -1.95 -21.75
C ALA A 227 -24.75 -2.19 -22.71
N ASP A 228 -24.81 -3.28 -23.49
CA ASP A 228 -23.73 -3.67 -24.40
C ASP A 228 -23.47 -2.61 -25.49
N GLU A 229 -24.50 -1.86 -25.89
CA GLU A 229 -24.40 -0.73 -26.82
C GLU A 229 -23.50 0.39 -26.31
N ASP A 230 -23.35 0.54 -24.99
CA ASP A 230 -22.51 1.58 -24.40
C ASP A 230 -21.01 1.29 -24.62
N PHE A 231 -20.60 0.04 -24.77
CA PHE A 231 -19.21 -0.29 -25.13
C PHE A 231 -18.82 0.28 -26.49
N LYS A 232 -19.75 0.29 -27.46
CA LYS A 232 -19.50 0.88 -28.79
C LYS A 232 -19.30 2.39 -28.69
N LYS A 233 -20.11 3.07 -27.87
CA LYS A 233 -19.98 4.51 -27.61
C LYS A 233 -18.67 4.83 -26.88
N ALA A 234 -18.31 4.03 -25.88
CA ALA A 234 -17.06 4.17 -25.14
C ALA A 234 -15.84 3.99 -26.05
N LEU A 235 -15.87 2.98 -26.93
CA LEU A 235 -14.81 2.74 -27.92
C LEU A 235 -14.69 3.89 -28.92
N GLU A 236 -15.81 4.42 -29.42
CA GLU A 236 -15.79 5.53 -30.38
C GLU A 236 -15.28 6.84 -29.77
N LYS A 237 -15.68 7.12 -28.52
CA LYS A 237 -15.13 8.26 -27.75
C LYS A 237 -13.62 8.12 -27.59
N GLU A 238 -13.17 6.93 -27.22
CA GLU A 238 -11.74 6.64 -27.05
C GLU A 238 -10.96 6.75 -28.36
N ARG A 239 -11.50 6.23 -29.47
CA ARG A 239 -10.90 6.37 -30.79
C ARG A 239 -10.67 7.85 -31.14
N THR A 240 -11.69 8.68 -30.94
CA THR A 240 -11.61 10.13 -31.18
C THR A 240 -10.53 10.79 -30.31
N ASP A 241 -10.46 10.44 -29.02
CA ASP A 241 -9.43 10.99 -28.12
C ASP A 241 -8.01 10.56 -28.53
N LEU A 242 -7.82 9.29 -28.92
CA LEU A 242 -6.53 8.76 -29.37
C LEU A 242 -6.08 9.38 -30.70
N GLU A 243 -7.00 9.64 -31.63
CA GLU A 243 -6.72 10.35 -32.89
C GLU A 243 -6.30 11.81 -32.64
N ALA A 244 -6.94 12.49 -31.68
CA ALA A 244 -6.59 13.86 -31.30
C ALA A 244 -5.25 13.96 -30.53
N HIS A 245 -4.80 12.87 -29.91
CA HIS A 245 -3.61 12.82 -29.06
C HIS A 245 -2.69 11.66 -29.46
N PRO A 246 -1.97 11.72 -30.60
CA PRO A 246 -1.14 10.60 -31.07
C PRO A 246 0.08 10.29 -30.17
N GLY A 247 0.41 11.19 -29.25
CA GLY A 247 1.52 11.07 -28.30
C GLY A 247 2.59 12.15 -28.50
N PRO A 248 3.61 12.19 -27.62
CA PRO A 248 4.70 13.17 -27.72
C PRO A 248 5.52 13.00 -29.02
N SER A 249 5.75 14.12 -29.71
CA SER A 249 6.46 14.18 -30.99
C SER A 249 7.98 14.21 -30.85
N ASP A 250 8.50 14.56 -29.68
CA ASP A 250 9.94 14.64 -29.38
C ASP A 250 10.50 13.33 -28.80
N TRP A 251 9.74 12.24 -28.93
CA TRP A 251 10.10 10.90 -28.47
C TRP A 251 10.51 10.00 -29.63
N ASN A 252 11.61 9.27 -29.47
CA ASN A 252 11.99 8.24 -30.44
C ASN A 252 11.09 6.98 -30.32
N GLN A 253 11.49 5.88 -30.98
CA GLN A 253 10.73 4.63 -30.93
C GLN A 253 10.67 4.00 -29.54
N PHE A 254 11.71 4.20 -28.71
CA PHE A 254 11.77 3.73 -27.33
C PHE A 254 11.15 4.73 -26.35
N GLY A 255 10.60 5.86 -26.79
CA GLY A 255 10.07 6.89 -25.89
C GLY A 255 11.13 7.74 -25.20
N GLY A 256 12.39 7.66 -25.62
CA GLY A 256 13.50 8.51 -25.20
C GLY A 256 13.48 9.89 -25.87
N TRP A 257 14.13 10.86 -25.24
CA TRP A 257 14.12 12.26 -25.67
C TRP A 257 14.94 12.47 -26.94
N ALA A 258 14.26 12.48 -28.10
CA ALA A 258 14.88 12.55 -29.41
C ALA A 258 15.64 13.87 -29.64
N GLY A 259 15.09 14.99 -29.15
CA GLY A 259 15.72 16.32 -29.20
C GLY A 259 16.70 16.60 -28.07
N GLY A 260 16.94 15.63 -27.18
CA GLY A 260 17.84 15.75 -26.04
C GLY A 260 19.32 15.51 -26.37
N PRO A 261 20.22 15.73 -25.41
CA PRO A 261 21.63 15.32 -25.53
C PRO A 261 21.74 13.82 -25.82
N LYS A 262 22.41 13.48 -26.92
CA LYS A 262 22.68 12.09 -27.28
C LYS A 262 23.86 11.53 -26.47
N ARG A 263 23.75 10.24 -26.14
CA ARG A 263 24.77 9.43 -25.47
C ARG A 263 25.15 8.26 -26.37
N ALA A 264 26.14 7.47 -25.95
CA ALA A 264 26.50 6.26 -26.68
C ALA A 264 25.31 5.30 -26.78
N ALA A 265 24.98 4.91 -28.01
CA ALA A 265 23.95 3.92 -28.34
C ALA A 265 24.55 2.51 -28.23
N THR A 266 24.10 1.74 -27.25
CA THR A 266 24.64 0.40 -26.96
C THR A 266 23.69 -0.72 -27.39
N GLY A 267 22.53 -0.38 -27.97
CA GLY A 267 21.47 -1.36 -28.27
C GLY A 267 20.74 -1.88 -27.03
N ARG A 268 21.05 -1.35 -25.83
CA ARG A 268 20.50 -1.76 -24.54
C ARG A 268 20.22 -0.55 -23.68
N PHE A 269 19.26 -0.66 -22.77
CA PHE A 269 19.06 0.35 -21.75
C PHE A 269 20.20 0.35 -20.73
N ARG A 270 20.58 1.53 -20.28
CA ARG A 270 21.58 1.71 -19.22
C ARG A 270 21.27 2.95 -18.38
N VAL A 271 22.06 3.19 -17.34
CA VAL A 271 21.95 4.37 -16.49
C VAL A 271 23.23 5.19 -16.53
N GLU A 272 23.10 6.52 -16.50
CA GLU A 272 24.23 7.46 -16.54
C GLU A 272 23.87 8.70 -15.74
N LYS A 273 24.85 9.32 -15.07
CA LYS A 273 24.67 10.63 -14.45
C LYS A 273 25.08 11.73 -15.42
N VAL A 274 24.14 12.59 -15.76
CA VAL A 274 24.27 13.68 -16.73
C VAL A 274 23.92 14.99 -16.03
N ASP A 275 24.84 15.96 -16.06
CA ASP A 275 24.65 17.29 -15.47
C ASP A 275 24.12 17.26 -14.01
N GLY A 276 24.67 16.35 -13.20
CA GLY A 276 24.29 16.19 -11.79
C GLY A 276 22.99 15.41 -11.53
N GLN A 277 22.29 14.97 -12.57
CA GLN A 277 21.07 14.17 -12.48
C GLN A 277 21.29 12.76 -13.04
N TRP A 278 20.73 11.74 -12.40
CA TRP A 278 20.69 10.40 -12.96
C TRP A 278 19.67 10.31 -14.09
N TRP A 279 19.99 9.58 -15.14
CA TRP A 279 19.12 9.31 -16.28
C TRP A 279 19.21 7.84 -16.64
N MET A 280 18.15 7.33 -17.27
CA MET A 280 18.31 6.17 -18.14
C MET A 280 18.76 6.66 -19.52
N VAL A 281 19.39 5.76 -20.27
CA VAL A 281 19.72 5.95 -21.68
C VAL A 281 19.11 4.79 -22.43
N ASP A 282 18.36 5.07 -23.47
CA ASP A 282 17.71 4.06 -24.30
C ASP A 282 18.69 3.39 -25.29
N PRO A 283 18.27 2.32 -25.99
CA PRO A 283 19.12 1.59 -26.94
C PRO A 283 19.76 2.46 -28.06
N GLU A 284 19.14 3.58 -28.41
CA GLU A 284 19.61 4.53 -29.45
C GLU A 284 20.41 5.70 -28.86
N GLY A 285 20.69 5.68 -27.56
CA GLY A 285 21.46 6.71 -26.89
C GLY A 285 20.66 7.97 -26.52
N CYS A 286 19.32 7.97 -26.60
CA CYS A 286 18.54 9.09 -26.08
C CYS A 286 18.44 9.01 -24.56
N LEU A 287 18.39 10.17 -23.89
CA LEU A 287 18.03 10.21 -22.49
C LEU A 287 16.59 9.72 -22.29
N TYR A 288 16.38 8.93 -21.25
CA TYR A 288 15.12 8.28 -20.96
C TYR A 288 14.75 8.47 -19.49
N TRP A 289 13.45 8.63 -19.23
CA TRP A 289 12.87 8.61 -17.90
C TRP A 289 11.63 7.71 -17.93
N SER A 290 11.60 6.70 -17.05
CA SER A 290 10.62 5.61 -17.12
C SER A 290 9.27 6.00 -16.51
N HIS A 291 8.26 6.21 -17.36
CA HIS A 291 6.93 6.67 -16.99
C HIS A 291 5.86 5.70 -17.51
N GLY A 292 5.13 5.04 -16.61
CA GLY A 292 4.07 4.13 -17.03
C GLY A 292 3.39 3.36 -15.91
N PRO A 293 2.43 2.49 -16.24
CA PRO A 293 1.70 1.71 -15.25
C PRO A 293 2.30 0.31 -15.11
N VAL A 294 2.18 -0.24 -13.90
CA VAL A 294 2.34 -1.67 -13.66
C VAL A 294 1.07 -2.40 -14.11
N ARG A 295 1.16 -3.73 -14.24
CA ARG A 295 -0.02 -4.58 -14.42
C ARG A 295 -0.84 -4.25 -15.67
N VAL A 296 -0.16 -4.00 -16.79
CA VAL A 296 -0.79 -3.94 -18.12
C VAL A 296 -1.21 -5.35 -18.53
N THR A 297 -2.44 -5.72 -18.17
CA THR A 297 -3.03 -7.03 -18.42
C THR A 297 -4.55 -6.90 -18.47
N PRO A 298 -5.24 -7.67 -19.33
CA PRO A 298 -6.70 -7.66 -19.35
C PRO A 298 -7.35 -8.32 -18.12
N ALA A 299 -6.60 -9.09 -17.32
CA ALA A 299 -7.13 -9.81 -16.16
C ALA A 299 -6.92 -9.03 -14.85
N SER A 300 -7.49 -7.83 -14.73
CA SER A 300 -7.36 -6.97 -13.52
C SER A 300 -8.47 -7.17 -12.48
N ALA A 301 -9.64 -7.62 -12.90
CA ALA A 301 -10.85 -7.76 -12.10
C ALA A 301 -11.29 -9.21 -11.90
N VAL A 302 -10.35 -10.08 -11.51
CA VAL A 302 -10.63 -11.48 -11.16
C VAL A 302 -11.15 -11.58 -9.71
N THR A 303 -12.45 -11.83 -9.54
CA THR A 303 -13.08 -11.95 -8.21
C THR A 303 -13.35 -13.41 -7.84
N PRO A 304 -13.16 -13.83 -6.57
CA PRO A 304 -13.68 -15.09 -6.06
C PRO A 304 -15.22 -15.14 -6.12
N LEU A 305 -15.75 -16.34 -6.35
CA LEU A 305 -17.18 -16.64 -6.36
C LEU A 305 -17.63 -17.54 -5.21
N ASP A 306 -16.70 -18.28 -4.59
CA ASP A 306 -17.05 -19.30 -3.59
C ASP A 306 -17.87 -18.71 -2.44
N GLY A 307 -19.13 -19.15 -2.32
CA GLY A 307 -20.06 -18.67 -1.29
C GLY A 307 -20.47 -17.20 -1.45
N ARG A 308 -20.31 -16.64 -2.65
CA ARG A 308 -20.51 -15.22 -2.98
C ARG A 308 -21.30 -15.02 -4.27
N GLU A 309 -21.83 -16.08 -4.86
CA GLU A 309 -22.57 -16.04 -6.13
C GLU A 309 -23.78 -15.08 -6.07
N PHE A 310 -24.41 -14.98 -4.89
CA PHE A 310 -25.53 -14.06 -4.64
C PHE A 310 -25.16 -12.57 -4.68
N TYR A 311 -23.88 -12.22 -4.84
CA TYR A 311 -23.48 -10.83 -5.07
C TYR A 311 -23.80 -10.37 -6.49
N PHE A 312 -23.89 -11.29 -7.45
CA PHE A 312 -23.83 -11.01 -8.88
C PHE A 312 -25.19 -11.23 -9.54
N THR A 313 -25.63 -10.29 -10.38
CA THR A 313 -26.98 -10.29 -10.94
C THR A 313 -27.22 -11.44 -11.93
N ASP A 314 -26.30 -11.70 -12.87
CA ASP A 314 -26.44 -12.78 -13.86
C ASP A 314 -25.06 -13.33 -14.29
N LEU A 315 -24.51 -14.28 -13.53
CA LEU A 315 -23.27 -14.95 -13.93
C LEU A 315 -23.49 -15.81 -15.19
N PRO A 316 -22.56 -15.83 -16.16
CA PRO A 316 -22.78 -16.54 -17.42
C PRO A 316 -22.96 -18.05 -17.28
N LYS A 317 -23.83 -18.62 -18.13
CA LYS A 317 -24.02 -20.07 -18.26
C LYS A 317 -22.81 -20.75 -18.92
N ALA A 318 -22.65 -22.05 -18.69
CA ALA A 318 -21.50 -22.82 -19.16
C ALA A 318 -21.38 -22.95 -20.69
N ASP A 319 -22.48 -22.83 -21.43
CA ASP A 319 -22.57 -22.87 -22.89
C ASP A 319 -22.40 -21.49 -23.55
N SER A 320 -22.31 -20.42 -22.75
CA SER A 320 -22.06 -19.07 -23.24
C SER A 320 -20.60 -18.88 -23.66
N PRO A 321 -20.29 -18.07 -24.69
CA PRO A 321 -18.90 -17.68 -25.00
C PRO A 321 -18.21 -16.99 -23.79
N PHE A 322 -18.98 -16.42 -22.87
CA PHE A 322 -18.48 -15.80 -21.64
C PHE A 322 -18.06 -16.79 -20.56
N ALA A 323 -18.29 -18.10 -20.75
CA ALA A 323 -17.79 -19.14 -19.86
C ALA A 323 -16.26 -19.22 -19.83
N LEU A 324 -15.59 -18.71 -20.88
CA LEU A 324 -14.14 -18.57 -20.93
C LEU A 324 -13.57 -17.82 -19.71
N PHE A 325 -14.28 -16.81 -19.21
CA PHE A 325 -13.78 -15.92 -18.15
C PHE A 325 -13.92 -16.48 -16.74
N TYR A 326 -14.42 -17.71 -16.59
CA TYR A 326 -14.23 -18.48 -15.36
C TYR A 326 -12.81 -19.05 -15.23
N THR A 327 -12.07 -19.15 -16.34
CA THR A 327 -10.74 -19.79 -16.39
C THR A 327 -9.62 -18.85 -16.76
N THR A 328 -9.91 -17.60 -17.17
CA THR A 328 -8.89 -16.56 -17.31
C THR A 328 -8.34 -16.18 -15.93
N ARG A 329 -7.05 -15.87 -15.91
CA ARG A 329 -6.29 -15.67 -14.67
C ARG A 329 -5.31 -14.54 -14.87
N ASP A 330 -5.08 -13.79 -13.80
CA ASP A 330 -3.84 -13.06 -13.63
C ASP A 330 -2.73 -14.04 -13.27
N VAL A 331 -1.82 -14.31 -14.20
CA VAL A 331 -0.74 -15.31 -14.05
C VAL A 331 0.11 -15.05 -12.81
N LEU A 332 0.38 -13.79 -12.50
CA LEU A 332 1.19 -13.40 -11.36
C LEU A 332 0.47 -13.67 -10.04
N LEU A 333 -0.82 -13.30 -9.99
CA LEU A 333 -1.58 -13.40 -8.74
C LEU A 333 -2.22 -14.77 -8.52
N TRP A 334 -2.33 -15.60 -9.56
CA TRP A 334 -2.99 -16.90 -9.48
C TRP A 334 -2.49 -17.82 -8.35
N PRO A 335 -1.18 -17.96 -8.10
CA PRO A 335 -0.69 -18.78 -6.99
C PRO A 335 -1.30 -18.40 -5.63
N TYR A 336 -1.71 -17.15 -5.44
CA TYR A 336 -2.34 -16.70 -4.19
C TYR A 336 -3.81 -17.08 -4.08
N TYR A 337 -4.52 -17.22 -5.20
CA TYR A 337 -5.85 -17.81 -5.23
C TYR A 337 -5.76 -19.29 -4.82
N GLU A 338 -4.79 -20.03 -5.38
CA GLU A 338 -4.55 -21.44 -5.07
C GLU A 338 -4.17 -21.64 -3.59
N ALA A 339 -3.24 -20.84 -3.08
CA ALA A 339 -2.81 -20.92 -1.68
C ALA A 339 -3.93 -20.65 -0.66
N ARG A 340 -4.99 -19.95 -1.07
CA ARG A 340 -6.19 -19.69 -0.25
C ARG A 340 -7.32 -20.68 -0.49
N GLY A 341 -7.10 -21.67 -1.36
CA GLY A 341 -8.09 -22.69 -1.67
C GLY A 341 -9.30 -22.17 -2.46
N ILE A 342 -9.22 -21.00 -3.09
CA ILE A 342 -10.29 -20.44 -3.93
C ILE A 342 -10.49 -21.37 -5.13
N LYS A 343 -11.72 -21.84 -5.33
CA LYS A 343 -12.10 -22.84 -6.35
C LYS A 343 -12.74 -22.20 -7.57
N ARG A 344 -13.53 -21.14 -7.37
CA ARG A 344 -14.26 -20.48 -8.44
C ARG A 344 -13.97 -18.99 -8.46
N THR A 345 -13.70 -18.47 -9.65
CA THR A 345 -13.47 -17.06 -9.92
C THR A 345 -14.21 -16.63 -11.19
N TYR A 346 -14.44 -15.33 -11.35
CA TYR A 346 -14.84 -14.75 -12.62
C TYR A 346 -14.02 -13.49 -12.91
N ASP A 347 -13.59 -13.33 -14.16
CA ASP A 347 -12.80 -12.20 -14.64
C ASP A 347 -13.67 -11.23 -15.45
N PHE A 348 -14.22 -10.23 -14.76
CA PHE A 348 -15.09 -9.24 -15.39
C PHE A 348 -14.34 -8.35 -16.38
N SER A 349 -13.06 -8.05 -16.13
CA SER A 349 -12.24 -7.19 -17.00
C SER A 349 -12.00 -7.83 -18.37
N SER A 350 -11.59 -9.11 -18.41
CA SER A 350 -11.42 -9.82 -19.69
C SER A 350 -12.77 -10.05 -20.38
N ALA A 351 -13.84 -10.33 -19.61
CA ALA A 351 -15.19 -10.46 -20.16
C ALA A 351 -15.67 -9.17 -20.82
N ASN A 352 -15.44 -8.02 -20.20
CA ASN A 352 -15.79 -6.71 -20.76
C ASN A 352 -14.92 -6.34 -21.97
N ALA A 353 -13.63 -6.67 -21.96
CA ALA A 353 -12.80 -6.54 -23.15
C ALA A 353 -13.36 -7.38 -24.32
N PHE A 354 -13.87 -8.58 -24.05
CA PHE A 354 -14.54 -9.39 -25.07
C PHE A 354 -15.87 -8.80 -25.55
N ARG A 355 -16.69 -8.19 -24.66
CA ARG A 355 -17.88 -7.42 -25.07
C ARG A 355 -17.51 -6.26 -25.99
N LYS A 356 -16.46 -5.52 -25.62
CA LYS A 356 -16.03 -4.30 -26.32
C LYS A 356 -15.41 -4.58 -27.69
N TYR A 357 -14.61 -5.65 -27.81
CA TYR A 357 -13.80 -5.92 -29.00
C TYR A 357 -14.24 -7.13 -29.83
N GLY A 358 -15.10 -7.99 -29.29
CA GLY A 358 -15.58 -9.20 -29.96
C GLY A 358 -14.50 -10.29 -30.13
N PRO A 359 -14.70 -11.24 -31.05
CA PRO A 359 -13.70 -12.27 -31.36
C PRO A 359 -12.32 -11.67 -31.68
N GLY A 360 -11.25 -12.25 -31.12
CA GLY A 360 -9.89 -11.70 -31.25
C GLY A 360 -9.59 -10.54 -30.29
N TRP A 361 -10.45 -10.29 -29.30
CA TRP A 361 -10.35 -9.20 -28.32
C TRP A 361 -8.96 -8.95 -27.73
N PHE A 362 -8.19 -10.01 -27.44
CA PHE A 362 -6.87 -9.87 -26.82
C PHE A 362 -5.90 -9.07 -27.69
N GLY A 363 -5.92 -9.31 -29.02
CA GLY A 363 -5.05 -8.59 -29.96
C GLY A 363 -5.42 -7.10 -30.03
N GLN A 364 -6.72 -6.79 -30.03
CA GLN A 364 -7.20 -5.41 -30.02
C GLN A 364 -6.87 -4.71 -28.69
N TYR A 365 -7.12 -5.36 -27.56
CA TYR A 365 -6.76 -4.87 -26.23
C TYR A 365 -5.25 -4.57 -26.13
N ALA A 366 -4.40 -5.52 -26.54
CA ALA A 366 -2.95 -5.35 -26.50
C ALA A 366 -2.49 -4.20 -27.42
N GLY A 367 -3.06 -4.11 -28.62
CA GLY A 367 -2.79 -3.03 -29.56
C GLY A 367 -3.15 -1.66 -29.01
N LEU A 368 -4.33 -1.55 -28.40
CA LEU A 368 -4.82 -0.35 -27.73
C LEU A 368 -4.01 -0.01 -26.49
N ALA A 369 -3.53 -0.98 -25.71
CA ALA A 369 -2.68 -0.72 -24.55
C ALA A 369 -1.43 0.08 -24.96
N HIS A 370 -0.72 -0.34 -26.01
CA HIS A 370 0.43 0.40 -26.53
C HIS A 370 0.04 1.81 -27.03
N GLN A 371 -1.08 1.93 -27.74
CA GLN A 371 -1.55 3.21 -28.28
C GLN A 371 -1.94 4.18 -27.16
N ARG A 372 -2.65 3.69 -26.14
CA ARG A 372 -3.03 4.42 -24.92
C ARG A 372 -1.79 4.95 -24.23
N LEU A 373 -0.81 4.10 -23.94
CA LEU A 373 0.42 4.53 -23.25
C LEU A 373 1.10 5.67 -24.01
N ARG A 374 1.31 5.51 -25.32
CA ARG A 374 1.91 6.58 -26.14
C ARG A 374 1.06 7.85 -26.16
N SER A 375 -0.24 7.74 -26.36
CA SER A 375 -1.20 8.86 -26.39
C SER A 375 -1.28 9.63 -25.07
N TRP A 376 -1.17 8.92 -23.95
CA TRP A 376 -1.20 9.46 -22.60
C TRP A 376 0.16 10.01 -22.15
N GLY A 377 1.20 9.94 -22.99
CA GLY A 377 2.54 10.39 -22.61
C GLY A 377 3.22 9.47 -21.59
N MET A 378 2.95 8.17 -21.66
CA MET A 378 3.67 7.10 -20.96
C MET A 378 4.56 6.33 -21.95
N ASN A 379 5.79 6.02 -21.54
CA ASN A 379 6.78 5.32 -22.37
C ASN A 379 7.16 3.93 -21.83
N THR A 380 6.61 3.50 -20.69
CA THR A 380 6.97 2.21 -20.07
C THR A 380 5.75 1.33 -19.84
N ILE A 381 5.88 0.02 -20.10
CA ILE A 381 5.06 -1.02 -19.46
C ILE A 381 5.85 -1.51 -18.23
N ALA A 382 5.37 -1.18 -17.03
CA ALA A 382 6.08 -1.54 -15.82
C ALA A 382 5.75 -2.98 -15.38
N ASN A 383 6.26 -3.36 -14.23
CA ASN A 383 6.27 -4.74 -13.79
C ASN A 383 4.90 -5.41 -13.71
N SER A 384 4.91 -6.74 -13.57
CA SER A 384 3.69 -7.50 -13.32
C SER A 384 2.67 -7.43 -14.46
N SER A 385 3.13 -7.09 -15.67
CA SER A 385 2.33 -6.94 -16.88
C SER A 385 2.30 -8.25 -17.69
N ASP A 386 1.35 -8.37 -18.61
CA ASP A 386 1.23 -9.57 -19.45
C ASP A 386 2.40 -9.63 -20.45
N ALA A 387 3.24 -10.66 -20.33
CA ALA A 387 4.41 -10.85 -21.18
C ALA A 387 4.08 -10.89 -22.69
N ARG A 388 2.85 -11.29 -23.06
CA ARG A 388 2.41 -11.30 -24.47
C ARG A 388 2.17 -9.90 -25.02
N ILE A 389 1.93 -8.91 -24.15
CA ILE A 389 1.84 -7.49 -24.50
C ILE A 389 3.25 -6.87 -24.49
N CYS A 390 4.02 -7.09 -23.41
CA CYS A 390 5.37 -6.55 -23.28
C CYS A 390 6.27 -6.89 -24.48
N ARG A 391 6.21 -8.13 -24.96
CA ARG A 391 7.09 -8.67 -26.01
C ARG A 391 6.66 -8.33 -27.44
N GLN A 392 5.74 -7.37 -27.63
CA GLN A 392 5.35 -6.92 -28.98
C GLN A 392 6.36 -5.94 -29.60
N GLY A 393 7.39 -5.50 -28.85
CA GLY A 393 8.43 -4.62 -29.38
C GLY A 393 7.92 -3.23 -29.77
N ARG A 394 7.02 -2.66 -28.95
CA ARG A 394 6.37 -1.35 -29.22
C ARG A 394 6.51 -0.35 -28.08
N THR A 395 6.69 -0.81 -26.85
CA THR A 395 6.86 0.03 -25.67
C THR A 395 7.88 -0.65 -24.76
N PRO A 396 8.92 0.07 -24.30
CA PRO A 396 9.87 -0.47 -23.35
C PRO A 396 9.19 -1.05 -22.11
N TYR A 397 9.79 -2.08 -21.52
CA TYR A 397 9.22 -2.72 -20.36
C TYR A 397 10.26 -3.15 -19.33
N CYS A 398 9.78 -3.38 -18.12
CA CYS A 398 10.48 -4.12 -17.08
C CYS A 398 9.52 -5.10 -16.43
N ASP A 399 10.06 -6.11 -15.78
CA ASP A 399 9.24 -7.05 -15.02
C ASP A 399 9.84 -7.35 -13.64
N ARG A 400 9.16 -8.18 -12.86
CA ARG A 400 9.65 -8.68 -11.57
C ARG A 400 9.43 -10.16 -11.44
N PHE A 401 10.17 -10.77 -10.52
CA PHE A 401 9.87 -12.12 -10.07
C PHE A 401 10.22 -12.32 -8.61
N GLU A 402 9.46 -13.19 -7.96
CA GLU A 402 9.74 -13.65 -6.61
C GLU A 402 10.82 -14.72 -6.64
N MET A 403 11.84 -14.56 -5.80
CA MET A 403 12.88 -15.54 -5.56
C MET A 403 12.27 -16.85 -5.07
N LYS A 404 12.54 -17.94 -5.79
CA LYS A 404 12.14 -19.29 -5.39
C LYS A 404 13.29 -19.96 -4.66
N SER A 405 13.38 -19.74 -3.36
CA SER A 405 14.37 -20.36 -2.48
C SER A 405 13.71 -20.75 -1.15
N PRO A 406 14.29 -21.67 -0.37
CA PRO A 406 13.85 -21.93 1.00
C PRO A 406 13.81 -20.66 1.85
N ASP A 407 12.81 -20.59 2.71
CA ASP A 407 12.62 -19.50 3.65
C ASP A 407 13.63 -19.57 4.79
N LEU A 408 14.00 -18.41 5.34
CA LEU A 408 14.51 -18.30 6.69
C LEU A 408 13.34 -18.52 7.64
N GLU A 409 13.28 -19.68 8.30
CA GLU A 409 12.02 -20.16 8.90
C GLU A 409 11.52 -19.29 10.04
N GLY A 410 12.45 -18.75 10.84
CA GLY A 410 12.16 -17.83 11.93
C GLY A 410 11.76 -16.42 11.46
N SER A 411 11.84 -16.13 10.16
CA SER A 411 11.38 -14.84 9.63
C SER A 411 9.86 -14.74 9.72
N HIS A 412 9.43 -13.58 10.20
CA HIS A 412 8.05 -13.23 10.39
C HIS A 412 7.91 -11.73 10.08
N LEU A 413 6.69 -11.24 9.90
CA LEU A 413 6.36 -9.88 9.41
C LEU A 413 6.38 -9.76 7.88
N GLY A 414 5.36 -9.07 7.34
CA GLY A 414 5.20 -8.83 5.91
C GLY A 414 4.45 -9.95 5.18
N TRP A 415 4.35 -9.79 3.86
CA TRP A 415 3.65 -10.72 2.96
C TRP A 415 4.53 -11.92 2.59
N TRP A 416 5.85 -11.80 2.75
CA TRP A 416 6.86 -12.78 2.36
C TRP A 416 7.76 -13.12 3.53
N LYS A 417 8.02 -14.41 3.73
CA LYS A 417 9.18 -14.83 4.50
C LYS A 417 10.46 -14.43 3.77
N PHE A 418 11.48 -14.04 4.53
CA PHE A 418 12.78 -13.71 3.97
C PHE A 418 13.45 -15.00 3.47
N LYS A 419 14.08 -14.99 2.31
CA LYS A 419 14.76 -16.17 1.75
C LYS A 419 16.16 -16.32 2.34
N ASP A 420 16.57 -17.53 2.72
CA ASP A 420 17.92 -17.78 3.22
C ASP A 420 18.94 -17.65 2.06
N PRO A 421 19.80 -16.60 2.04
CA PRO A 421 20.75 -16.38 0.97
C PRO A 421 22.00 -17.27 1.07
N PHE A 422 22.20 -17.96 2.19
CA PHE A 422 23.25 -18.95 2.38
C PHE A 422 22.79 -20.36 1.98
N HIS A 423 21.50 -20.54 1.70
CA HIS A 423 21.01 -21.82 1.21
C HIS A 423 21.59 -22.13 -0.18
N PRO A 424 22.13 -23.35 -0.43
CA PRO A 424 22.73 -23.69 -1.72
C PRO A 424 21.80 -23.50 -2.92
N GLU A 425 20.50 -23.72 -2.70
CA GLU A 425 19.49 -23.52 -3.73
C GLU A 425 19.23 -22.05 -4.09
N PHE A 426 19.63 -21.08 -3.26
CA PHE A 426 19.35 -19.66 -3.53
C PHE A 426 19.93 -19.22 -4.87
N ARG A 427 21.23 -19.44 -5.08
CA ARG A 427 21.92 -19.09 -6.33
C ARG A 427 21.48 -19.99 -7.48
N ALA A 428 21.28 -21.29 -7.23
CA ALA A 428 20.89 -22.25 -8.25
C ALA A 428 19.49 -21.95 -8.82
N ASN A 429 18.52 -21.67 -7.95
CA ASN A 429 17.16 -21.35 -8.36
C ASN A 429 17.07 -19.97 -8.99
N LEU A 430 17.81 -18.98 -8.49
CA LEU A 430 17.91 -17.69 -9.17
C LEU A 430 18.39 -17.84 -10.62
N ARG A 431 19.50 -18.56 -10.83
CA ARG A 431 20.03 -18.83 -12.16
C ARG A 431 18.99 -19.52 -13.04
N LYS A 432 18.28 -20.52 -12.51
CA LYS A 432 17.20 -21.22 -13.21
C LYS A 432 16.06 -20.25 -13.60
N GLN A 433 15.64 -19.36 -12.70
CA GLN A 433 14.59 -18.37 -12.97
C GLN A 433 15.01 -17.35 -14.04
N LEU A 434 16.27 -16.92 -14.04
CA LEU A 434 16.82 -16.01 -15.04
C LEU A 434 16.91 -16.68 -16.42
N LEU A 435 17.44 -17.91 -16.49
CA LEU A 435 17.52 -18.68 -17.73
C LEU A 435 16.13 -18.96 -18.33
N ALA A 436 15.13 -19.22 -17.50
CA ALA A 436 13.74 -19.37 -17.96
C ALA A 436 13.16 -18.09 -18.60
N ARG A 437 13.74 -16.91 -18.31
CA ARG A 437 13.37 -15.61 -18.86
C ARG A 437 14.40 -15.05 -19.83
N LYS A 438 15.32 -15.87 -20.35
CA LYS A 438 16.44 -15.40 -21.18
C LYS A 438 15.98 -14.58 -22.40
N ALA A 439 14.88 -14.98 -23.04
CA ALA A 439 14.33 -14.24 -24.18
C ALA A 439 13.90 -12.81 -23.81
N GLU A 440 13.37 -12.58 -22.60
CA GLU A 440 13.02 -11.25 -22.12
C GLU A 440 14.28 -10.48 -21.69
N LEU A 441 15.22 -11.15 -21.04
CA LEU A 441 16.48 -10.53 -20.64
C LEU A 441 17.30 -10.05 -21.85
N ASP A 442 17.21 -10.72 -23.00
CA ASP A 442 17.89 -10.35 -24.25
C ASP A 442 17.10 -9.36 -25.11
N ASP A 443 15.83 -9.13 -24.81
CA ASP A 443 14.96 -8.22 -25.58
C ASP A 443 15.43 -6.76 -25.38
N PRO A 444 15.80 -6.01 -26.43
CA PRO A 444 16.23 -4.61 -26.31
C PRO A 444 15.14 -3.68 -25.76
N TRP A 445 13.87 -4.09 -25.81
CA TRP A 445 12.75 -3.37 -25.19
C TRP A 445 12.67 -3.63 -23.68
N CYS A 446 13.26 -4.71 -23.17
CA CYS A 446 13.33 -4.99 -21.74
C CYS A 446 14.52 -4.29 -21.10
N PHE A 447 14.28 -3.31 -20.22
CA PHE A 447 15.38 -2.60 -19.56
C PHE A 447 15.88 -3.26 -18.28
N GLY A 448 15.08 -4.10 -17.63
CA GLY A 448 15.50 -4.67 -16.36
C GLY A 448 14.46 -5.49 -15.63
N PHE A 449 14.90 -6.14 -14.55
CA PHE A 449 14.04 -6.88 -13.64
C PHE A 449 14.25 -6.44 -12.19
N PHE A 450 13.13 -6.36 -11.46
CA PHE A 450 13.15 -6.38 -10.00
C PHE A 450 13.22 -7.84 -9.52
N VAL A 451 13.92 -8.06 -8.41
CA VAL A 451 13.95 -9.36 -7.72
C VAL A 451 13.24 -9.17 -6.38
N ASP A 452 12.18 -9.93 -6.18
CA ASP A 452 11.20 -9.76 -5.10
C ASP A 452 10.42 -8.43 -5.13
N ASN A 453 9.57 -8.24 -4.11
CA ASN A 453 8.74 -7.06 -3.91
C ASN A 453 8.43 -6.91 -2.42
N GLU A 454 8.75 -5.78 -1.79
CA GLU A 454 8.32 -5.46 -0.42
C GLU A 454 8.64 -6.53 0.64
N ILE A 455 9.81 -7.18 0.53
CA ILE A 455 10.28 -8.10 1.57
C ILE A 455 10.49 -7.36 2.90
N SER A 456 10.20 -8.03 4.01
CA SER A 456 10.32 -7.44 5.34
C SER A 456 11.77 -7.44 5.80
N TRP A 457 12.33 -6.25 6.02
CA TRP A 457 13.69 -6.06 6.52
C TRP A 457 13.77 -5.92 8.04
N GLY A 458 12.62 -5.78 8.72
CA GLY A 458 12.54 -5.58 10.16
C GLY A 458 13.31 -4.35 10.67
N HIS A 459 13.83 -4.44 11.89
CA HIS A 459 14.79 -3.48 12.47
C HIS A 459 16.23 -4.01 12.33
N ASP A 460 17.22 -3.23 12.79
CA ASP A 460 18.65 -3.47 12.53
C ASP A 460 19.20 -4.84 12.97
N THR A 461 18.52 -5.55 13.88
CA THR A 461 18.89 -6.90 14.35
C THR A 461 17.93 -8.00 13.88
N ALA A 462 16.81 -7.65 13.23
CA ALA A 462 15.70 -8.56 13.02
C ALA A 462 16.08 -9.80 12.19
N LEU A 463 16.88 -9.63 11.14
CA LEU A 463 17.34 -10.74 10.31
C LEU A 463 18.18 -11.76 11.09
N ALA A 464 19.05 -11.27 11.97
CA ALA A 464 19.85 -12.13 12.85
C ALA A 464 19.01 -12.80 13.94
N GLU A 465 18.01 -12.09 14.50
CA GLU A 465 17.05 -12.66 15.44
C GLU A 465 16.23 -13.78 14.81
N TRP A 466 15.74 -13.57 13.59
CA TRP A 466 15.01 -14.58 12.81
C TRP A 466 15.90 -15.77 12.46
N THR A 467 17.17 -15.50 12.14
CA THR A 467 18.15 -16.55 11.91
C THR A 467 18.37 -17.38 13.18
N LEU A 468 18.50 -16.75 14.35
CA LEU A 468 18.59 -17.50 15.60
C LEU A 468 17.32 -18.29 15.93
N GLN A 469 16.14 -17.79 15.59
CA GLN A 469 14.87 -18.50 15.81
C GLN A 469 14.60 -19.58 14.76
N SER A 470 15.55 -19.82 13.85
CA SER A 470 15.42 -20.83 12.80
C SER A 470 16.07 -22.17 13.18
N PRO A 471 15.65 -23.30 12.56
CA PRO A 471 16.21 -24.62 12.83
C PRO A 471 17.75 -24.68 12.74
N SER A 472 18.36 -25.50 13.60
CA SER A 472 19.82 -25.66 13.71
C SER A 472 20.51 -26.14 12.44
N THR A 473 19.74 -26.71 11.50
CA THR A 473 20.16 -27.22 10.20
C THR A 473 20.15 -26.16 9.10
N GLN A 474 19.55 -24.98 9.32
CA GLN A 474 19.49 -23.96 8.27
C GLN A 474 20.88 -23.37 7.99
N PRO A 475 21.27 -23.20 6.71
CA PRO A 475 22.56 -22.64 6.33
C PRO A 475 22.85 -21.26 6.95
N ALA A 476 21.89 -20.33 6.99
CA ALA A 476 22.08 -19.05 7.67
C ALA A 476 22.41 -19.20 9.17
N LYS A 477 21.75 -20.14 9.87
CA LYS A 477 22.00 -20.42 11.29
C LYS A 477 23.40 -20.99 11.50
N ILE A 478 23.84 -21.89 10.63
CA ILE A 478 25.19 -22.47 10.65
C ILE A 478 26.23 -21.37 10.43
N GLU A 479 26.05 -20.54 9.40
CA GLU A 479 26.94 -19.42 9.10
C GLU A 479 27.01 -18.42 10.26
N PHE A 480 25.86 -18.10 10.89
CA PHE A 480 25.86 -17.20 12.04
C PHE A 480 26.70 -17.74 13.19
N VAL A 481 26.48 -19.01 13.58
CA VAL A 481 27.25 -19.64 14.65
C VAL A 481 28.75 -19.72 14.31
N ASN A 482 29.11 -19.92 13.05
CA ASN A 482 30.51 -19.91 12.62
C ASN A 482 31.16 -18.54 12.78
N ARG A 483 30.48 -17.45 12.41
CA ARG A 483 30.97 -16.09 12.64
C ARG A 483 31.11 -15.76 14.12
N LEU A 484 30.17 -16.21 14.94
CA LEU A 484 30.26 -16.04 16.40
C LEU A 484 31.44 -16.81 17.00
N LYS A 485 31.70 -18.03 16.54
CA LYS A 485 32.91 -18.79 16.91
C LYS A 485 34.18 -18.05 16.53
N GLN A 486 34.24 -17.49 15.33
CA GLN A 486 35.40 -16.73 14.87
C GLN A 486 35.63 -15.46 15.68
N LYS A 487 34.56 -14.72 16.01
CA LYS A 487 34.63 -13.45 16.74
C LYS A 487 34.95 -13.64 18.22
N HIS A 488 34.29 -14.59 18.89
CA HIS A 488 34.38 -14.76 20.35
C HIS A 488 35.36 -15.85 20.79
N GLY A 489 35.73 -16.78 19.90
CA GLY A 489 36.61 -17.91 20.16
C GLY A 489 35.97 -19.02 21.02
N THR A 490 35.44 -18.68 22.20
CA THR A 490 34.84 -19.64 23.15
C THR A 490 33.39 -19.29 23.49
N ILE A 491 32.60 -20.30 23.83
CA ILE A 491 31.20 -20.08 24.26
C ILE A 491 31.13 -19.27 25.56
N ALA A 492 32.13 -19.39 26.44
CA ALA A 492 32.21 -18.62 27.68
C ALA A 492 32.35 -17.11 27.42
N ALA A 493 33.19 -16.73 26.43
CA ALA A 493 33.33 -15.34 26.02
C ALA A 493 32.02 -14.79 25.42
N LEU A 494 31.34 -15.58 24.58
CA LEU A 494 30.03 -15.19 24.04
C LEU A 494 28.99 -15.04 25.16
N ASN A 495 28.91 -16.00 26.09
CA ASN A 495 27.99 -15.95 27.22
C ASN A 495 28.22 -14.70 28.08
N ALA A 496 29.48 -14.32 28.31
CA ALA A 496 29.81 -13.09 29.01
C ALA A 496 29.35 -11.83 28.24
N ALA A 497 29.60 -11.79 26.92
CA ALA A 497 29.18 -10.67 26.08
C ALA A 497 27.65 -10.55 25.98
N TRP A 498 26.97 -11.68 25.81
CA TRP A 498 25.52 -11.74 25.57
C TRP A 498 24.69 -11.72 26.85
N GLN A 499 25.31 -11.93 28.02
CA GLN A 499 24.63 -12.23 29.28
C GLN A 499 23.75 -13.49 29.15
N ALA A 500 24.35 -14.55 28.60
CA ALA A 500 23.72 -15.83 28.31
C ALA A 500 24.35 -16.97 29.12
N SER A 501 23.77 -18.16 28.99
CA SER A 501 24.20 -19.39 29.67
C SER A 501 24.14 -20.61 28.76
N TYR A 502 24.48 -20.47 27.47
CA TYR A 502 24.55 -21.61 26.56
C TYR A 502 25.67 -22.58 27.01
N ALA A 503 25.36 -23.88 27.10
CA ALA A 503 26.32 -24.88 27.55
C ALA A 503 27.52 -25.02 26.60
N ASP A 504 27.26 -24.98 25.30
CA ASP A 504 28.24 -25.02 24.23
C ASP A 504 27.69 -24.35 22.96
N TRP A 505 28.49 -24.39 21.89
CA TRP A 505 28.10 -23.86 20.58
C TRP A 505 26.92 -24.60 19.94
N ASP A 506 26.72 -25.88 20.27
CA ASP A 506 25.62 -26.67 19.73
C ASP A 506 24.31 -26.28 20.39
N ALA A 507 24.32 -26.03 21.71
CA ALA A 507 23.17 -25.48 22.44
C ALA A 507 22.73 -24.13 21.87
N LEU A 508 23.67 -23.23 21.53
CA LEU A 508 23.34 -21.97 20.83
C LEU A 508 22.73 -22.24 19.45
N ARG A 509 23.30 -23.19 18.69
CA ARG A 509 22.82 -23.56 17.35
C ARG A 509 21.44 -24.22 17.39
N GLN A 510 21.10 -24.94 18.45
CA GLN A 510 19.78 -25.54 18.64
C GLN A 510 18.73 -24.57 19.18
N SER A 511 19.15 -23.41 19.73
CA SER A 511 18.21 -22.42 20.27
C SER A 511 17.24 -21.93 19.20
N LEU A 512 15.96 -21.87 19.54
CA LEU A 512 14.87 -21.26 18.76
C LEU A 512 14.27 -20.03 19.46
N HIS A 513 14.94 -19.53 20.50
CA HIS A 513 14.44 -18.43 21.32
C HIS A 513 14.96 -17.08 20.81
N LYS A 514 14.29 -16.01 21.24
CA LYS A 514 14.82 -14.65 21.05
C LYS A 514 16.18 -14.53 21.75
N PRO A 515 17.13 -13.81 21.14
CA PRO A 515 18.43 -13.62 21.75
C PRO A 515 18.36 -12.73 23.01
N PRO A 516 19.33 -12.85 23.92
CA PRO A 516 19.44 -12.02 25.12
C PRO A 516 19.89 -10.58 24.79
N PRO A 517 19.77 -9.62 25.73
CA PRO A 517 20.06 -8.21 25.46
C PRO A 517 21.47 -7.90 24.93
N GLY A 518 22.50 -8.63 25.37
CA GLY A 518 23.89 -8.41 24.92
C GLY A 518 24.18 -8.81 23.46
N PHE A 519 23.20 -9.40 22.77
CA PHE A 519 23.27 -9.83 21.38
C PHE A 519 23.44 -8.71 20.36
N ARG A 520 23.03 -7.48 20.70
CA ARG A 520 22.71 -6.43 19.71
C ARG A 520 23.83 -6.18 18.69
N GLU A 521 25.08 -6.08 19.13
CA GLU A 521 26.21 -5.80 18.24
C GLU A 521 26.37 -6.90 17.17
N ASP A 522 26.43 -8.16 17.60
CA ASP A 522 26.54 -9.32 16.71
C ASP A 522 25.28 -9.47 15.83
N GLY A 523 24.11 -9.12 16.38
CA GLY A 523 22.86 -9.10 15.65
C GLY A 523 22.84 -8.09 14.51
N VAL A 524 23.39 -6.89 14.72
CA VAL A 524 23.53 -5.87 13.67
C VAL A 524 24.52 -6.33 12.61
N GLU A 525 25.68 -6.84 13.05
CA GLU A 525 26.73 -7.33 12.16
C GLU A 525 26.23 -8.46 11.26
N PHE A 526 25.54 -9.46 11.84
CA PHE A 526 25.03 -10.58 11.06
C PHE A 526 23.83 -10.20 10.20
N SER A 527 22.97 -9.27 10.65
CA SER A 527 21.88 -8.76 9.81
C SER A 527 22.44 -8.05 8.57
N ALA A 528 23.53 -7.31 8.71
CA ALA A 528 24.27 -6.73 7.58
C ALA A 528 24.87 -7.81 6.67
N ALA A 529 25.50 -8.84 7.23
CA ALA A 529 26.06 -9.96 6.45
C ALA A 529 24.99 -10.74 5.66
N LEU A 530 23.83 -11.01 6.26
CA LEU A 530 22.70 -11.67 5.60
C LEU A 530 22.14 -10.80 4.47
N THR A 531 21.99 -9.50 4.74
CA THR A 531 21.57 -8.49 3.75
C THR A 531 22.54 -8.44 2.56
N GLU A 532 23.84 -8.42 2.83
CA GLU A 532 24.88 -8.42 1.81
C GLU A 532 24.86 -9.70 0.99
N ALA A 533 24.75 -10.87 1.63
CA ALA A 533 24.63 -12.15 0.94
C ALA A 533 23.43 -12.17 -0.01
N TYR A 534 22.27 -11.63 0.40
CA TYR A 534 21.08 -11.51 -0.45
C TYR A 534 21.39 -10.70 -1.72
N PHE A 535 21.84 -9.45 -1.58
CA PHE A 535 22.08 -8.57 -2.72
C PHE A 535 23.25 -9.02 -3.59
N LYS A 536 24.35 -9.47 -3.00
CA LYS A 536 25.53 -9.94 -3.71
C LYS A 536 25.24 -11.19 -4.53
N ASN A 537 24.60 -12.20 -3.92
CA ASN A 537 24.27 -13.44 -4.63
C ASN A 537 23.30 -13.17 -5.79
N ILE A 538 22.35 -12.24 -5.61
CA ILE A 538 21.49 -11.81 -6.71
C ILE A 538 22.31 -11.13 -7.81
N ARG A 539 23.12 -10.12 -7.47
CA ARG A 539 23.90 -9.36 -8.43
C ARG A 539 24.83 -10.24 -9.25
N ASP A 540 25.55 -11.15 -8.60
CA ASP A 540 26.52 -12.04 -9.26
C ASP A 540 25.84 -12.93 -10.31
N GLU A 541 24.77 -13.65 -9.92
CA GLU A 541 24.06 -14.56 -10.82
C GLU A 541 23.30 -13.81 -11.92
N PHE A 542 22.66 -12.69 -11.57
CA PHE A 542 21.94 -11.86 -12.54
C PHE A 542 22.87 -11.42 -13.67
N LYS A 543 24.08 -10.95 -13.32
CA LYS A 543 25.00 -10.34 -14.29
C LYS A 543 25.87 -11.35 -15.00
N ALA A 544 26.01 -12.56 -14.46
CA ALA A 544 26.53 -13.70 -15.20
C ALA A 544 25.57 -14.12 -16.33
N VAL A 545 24.25 -14.04 -16.12
CA VAL A 545 23.24 -14.45 -17.13
C VAL A 545 22.89 -13.31 -18.10
N ALA A 546 22.77 -12.08 -17.61
CA ALA A 546 22.30 -10.91 -18.36
C ALA A 546 23.11 -9.65 -17.97
N PRO A 547 24.38 -9.52 -18.43
CA PRO A 547 25.28 -8.43 -18.04
C PRO A 547 24.72 -7.05 -18.42
N ASP A 548 24.05 -6.95 -19.57
CA ASP A 548 23.53 -5.70 -20.16
C ASP A 548 22.07 -5.39 -19.79
N THR A 549 21.52 -6.09 -18.79
CA THR A 549 20.15 -5.88 -18.30
C THR A 549 20.20 -5.34 -16.88
N LEU A 550 19.41 -4.33 -16.56
CA LEU A 550 19.47 -3.67 -15.25
C LEU A 550 18.89 -4.56 -14.15
N TYR A 551 19.64 -4.73 -13.07
CA TYR A 551 19.12 -5.23 -11.80
C TYR A 551 18.49 -4.07 -11.03
N LEU A 552 17.16 -4.08 -10.91
CA LEU A 552 16.36 -2.97 -10.40
C LEU A 552 16.12 -3.02 -8.88
N GLY A 553 16.80 -3.92 -8.16
CA GLY A 553 16.62 -4.10 -6.72
C GLY A 553 15.32 -4.82 -6.35
N CYS A 554 14.79 -4.53 -5.16
CA CYS A 554 13.74 -5.32 -4.49
C CYS A 554 12.50 -4.54 -4.03
N ARG A 555 12.32 -3.30 -4.50
CA ARG A 555 11.12 -2.48 -4.28
C ARG A 555 10.77 -2.31 -2.80
N PHE A 556 11.58 -1.53 -2.10
CA PHE A 556 11.38 -1.26 -0.67
C PHE A 556 10.05 -0.52 -0.42
N ALA A 557 9.14 -1.12 0.36
CA ALA A 557 8.04 -0.41 1.04
C ALA A 557 8.39 -0.05 2.50
N GLY A 558 9.40 -0.71 3.05
CA GLY A 558 10.05 -0.42 4.31
C GLY A 558 11.46 -1.00 4.28
N SER A 559 12.42 -0.35 4.94
CA SER A 559 13.83 -0.75 4.88
C SER A 559 14.59 -0.27 6.12
N THR A 560 15.62 -1.00 6.53
CA THR A 560 16.64 -0.47 7.45
C THR A 560 17.62 0.42 6.68
N ARG A 561 18.34 1.31 7.38
CA ARG A 561 19.41 2.12 6.77
C ARG A 561 20.49 1.20 6.15
N ALA A 562 20.82 0.12 6.85
CA ALA A 562 21.80 -0.86 6.38
C ALA A 562 21.37 -1.55 5.08
N ALA A 563 20.10 -1.97 4.98
CA ALA A 563 19.56 -2.61 3.77
C ALA A 563 19.73 -1.74 2.52
N VAL A 564 19.47 -0.44 2.63
CA VAL A 564 19.64 0.49 1.51
C VAL A 564 21.12 0.73 1.20
N LEU A 565 21.96 0.95 2.20
CA LEU A 565 23.41 1.17 2.01
C LEU A 565 24.09 -0.02 1.34
N ILE A 566 23.74 -1.24 1.77
CA ILE A 566 24.28 -2.49 1.20
C ILE A 566 23.70 -2.72 -0.19
N GLY A 567 22.38 -2.62 -0.35
CA GLY A 567 21.72 -2.76 -1.65
C GLY A 567 22.28 -1.79 -2.71
N ALA A 568 22.63 -0.56 -2.32
CA ALA A 568 23.26 0.43 -3.20
C ALA A 568 24.58 -0.05 -3.82
N GLN A 569 25.34 -0.92 -3.16
CA GLN A 569 26.61 -1.44 -3.66
C GLN A 569 26.41 -2.43 -4.82
N TYR A 570 25.28 -3.15 -4.81
CA TYR A 570 25.03 -4.28 -5.70
C TYR A 570 24.00 -3.97 -6.79
N CYS A 571 22.96 -3.20 -6.48
CA CYS A 571 21.94 -2.84 -7.45
C CYS A 571 22.47 -1.84 -8.48
N ASP A 572 22.06 -2.01 -9.74
CA ASP A 572 22.27 -0.96 -10.75
C ASP A 572 21.33 0.22 -10.47
N VAL A 573 20.09 -0.09 -10.05
CA VAL A 573 19.05 0.87 -9.66
C VAL A 573 18.43 0.44 -8.32
N ILE A 574 18.26 1.38 -7.39
CA ILE A 574 17.55 1.13 -6.13
C ILE A 574 16.05 1.41 -6.35
N SER A 575 15.16 0.62 -5.78
CA SER A 575 13.72 0.79 -6.00
C SER A 575 12.90 0.87 -4.72
N TYR A 576 11.83 1.68 -4.76
CA TYR A 576 10.91 1.92 -3.65
C TYR A 576 9.46 1.93 -4.11
N ASN A 577 8.55 1.40 -3.30
CA ASN A 577 7.11 1.63 -3.43
C ASN A 577 6.72 2.74 -2.45
N LEU A 578 6.25 3.89 -2.95
CA LEU A 578 6.04 5.10 -2.13
C LEU A 578 4.65 5.70 -2.37
N TYR A 579 3.71 5.30 -1.52
CA TYR A 579 2.33 5.78 -1.51
C TYR A 579 2.17 7.08 -0.71
N ARG A 580 2.31 8.23 -1.39
CA ARG A 580 2.21 9.58 -0.81
C ARG A 580 1.91 10.61 -1.90
N HIS A 581 1.68 11.88 -1.54
CA HIS A 581 1.33 12.93 -2.51
C HIS A 581 2.50 13.48 -3.32
N THR A 582 3.69 13.62 -2.73
CA THR A 582 4.88 14.11 -3.41
C THR A 582 6.14 13.39 -2.93
N LEU A 583 7.25 13.61 -3.65
CA LEU A 583 8.58 13.09 -3.37
C LEU A 583 9.59 14.19 -3.01
N ASP A 584 9.13 15.42 -2.72
CA ASP A 584 10.01 16.57 -2.46
C ASP A 584 10.88 16.38 -1.20
N ASP A 585 10.42 15.57 -0.24
CA ASP A 585 11.13 15.21 0.99
C ASP A 585 11.90 13.88 0.89
N PHE A 586 11.84 13.19 -0.26
CA PHE A 586 12.59 11.94 -0.48
C PHE A 586 14.09 12.19 -0.35
N LYS A 587 14.78 11.34 0.39
CA LYS A 587 16.25 11.35 0.46
C LYS A 587 16.77 9.92 0.58
N LEU A 588 17.86 9.64 -0.14
CA LEU A 588 18.66 8.45 0.10
C LEU A 588 19.49 8.63 1.39
N PRO A 589 19.94 7.53 2.02
CA PRO A 589 20.93 7.59 3.07
C PRO A 589 22.14 8.43 2.67
N GLU A 590 22.65 9.25 3.59
CA GLU A 590 23.92 9.98 3.40
C GLU A 590 25.02 9.05 2.85
N GLY A 591 25.72 9.53 1.82
CA GLY A 591 26.75 8.79 1.09
C GLY A 591 26.24 7.97 -0.11
N VAL A 592 24.93 7.81 -0.29
CA VAL A 592 24.35 7.07 -1.42
C VAL A 592 23.97 8.02 -2.56
N ASP A 593 24.66 7.86 -3.69
CA ASP A 593 24.33 8.53 -4.95
C ASP A 593 24.09 7.49 -6.06
N LYS A 594 22.86 6.97 -6.12
CA LYS A 594 22.45 5.94 -7.07
C LYS A 594 21.18 6.36 -7.82
N PRO A 595 20.92 5.82 -9.03
CA PRO A 595 19.64 6.00 -9.68
C PRO A 595 18.54 5.25 -8.91
N VAL A 596 17.36 5.85 -8.86
CA VAL A 596 16.20 5.38 -8.11
C VAL A 596 14.99 5.20 -9.02
N MET A 597 14.32 4.05 -8.89
CA MET A 597 13.04 3.77 -9.53
C MET A 597 11.92 3.74 -8.50
N ILE A 598 10.87 4.52 -8.71
CA ILE A 598 9.64 4.36 -7.92
C ILE A 598 8.80 3.26 -8.56
N GLY A 599 8.68 2.15 -7.84
CA GLY A 599 8.05 0.93 -8.31
C GLY A 599 6.53 0.93 -8.25
N GLU A 600 5.93 1.67 -7.30
CA GLU A 600 4.48 1.85 -7.16
C GLU A 600 4.16 3.19 -6.51
N PHE A 601 3.11 3.81 -7.01
CA PHE A 601 2.31 4.84 -6.34
C PHE A 601 0.90 4.83 -6.95
N HIS A 602 -0.09 5.33 -6.20
CA HIS A 602 -1.43 5.59 -6.74
C HIS A 602 -2.23 6.56 -5.87
N PHE A 603 -3.35 6.99 -6.43
CA PHE A 603 -4.40 7.75 -5.78
C PHE A 603 -5.75 7.18 -6.21
N GLY A 604 -6.78 7.35 -5.39
CA GLY A 604 -8.14 7.08 -5.85
C GLY A 604 -9.22 7.79 -5.06
N ALA A 605 -10.41 7.73 -5.61
CA ALA A 605 -11.61 8.40 -5.11
C ALA A 605 -12.82 7.47 -5.22
N LEU A 606 -13.92 7.83 -4.57
CA LEU A 606 -15.14 7.00 -4.50
C LEU A 606 -16.28 7.53 -5.39
N ASP A 607 -15.99 8.47 -6.27
CA ASP A 607 -16.97 9.10 -7.17
C ASP A 607 -17.29 8.24 -8.42
N ARG A 608 -16.82 6.99 -8.46
CA ARG A 608 -16.98 6.04 -9.59
C ARG A 608 -17.42 4.63 -9.16
N GLY A 609 -18.23 4.54 -8.10
CA GLY A 609 -18.93 3.30 -7.72
C GLY A 609 -18.09 2.24 -7.00
N MET A 610 -16.79 2.48 -6.79
CA MET A 610 -15.93 1.63 -5.97
C MET A 610 -16.14 1.89 -4.47
N PHE A 611 -15.71 0.95 -3.64
CA PHE A 611 -15.90 1.04 -2.18
C PHE A 611 -14.62 1.38 -1.43
N HIS A 612 -13.45 1.03 -1.98
CA HIS A 612 -12.17 1.33 -1.38
C HIS A 612 -11.44 2.43 -2.15
N PRO A 613 -11.12 3.59 -1.54
CA PRO A 613 -10.64 4.75 -2.27
C PRO A 613 -9.24 4.56 -2.81
N SER A 614 -8.42 3.70 -2.19
CA SER A 614 -7.03 3.34 -2.51
C SER A 614 -6.17 3.48 -1.23
N LEU A 615 -4.84 3.39 -1.32
CA LEU A 615 -3.94 3.65 -0.19
C LEU A 615 -3.75 5.14 0.08
N VAL A 616 -3.95 5.98 -0.94
CA VAL A 616 -3.98 7.44 -0.81
C VAL A 616 -5.28 7.95 -1.41
N GLN A 617 -6.21 8.37 -0.54
CA GLN A 617 -7.52 8.87 -0.95
C GLN A 617 -7.42 10.33 -1.42
N VAL A 618 -8.11 10.63 -2.52
CA VAL A 618 -8.39 11.99 -3.00
C VAL A 618 -9.91 12.17 -3.14
N ALA A 619 -10.36 13.40 -3.39
CA ALA A 619 -11.78 13.74 -3.37
C ALA A 619 -12.59 13.11 -4.52
N ASP A 620 -12.06 13.22 -5.75
CA ASP A 620 -12.74 12.85 -7.00
C ASP A 620 -11.70 12.54 -8.11
N GLN A 621 -12.16 12.12 -9.29
CA GLN A 621 -11.26 11.81 -10.42
C GLN A 621 -10.45 13.03 -10.91
N ALA A 622 -10.95 14.26 -10.76
CA ALA A 622 -10.20 15.46 -11.13
C ALA A 622 -9.06 15.74 -10.13
N ALA A 623 -9.30 15.56 -8.84
CA ALA A 623 -8.28 15.61 -7.80
C ALA A 623 -7.25 14.50 -7.98
N ARG A 624 -7.66 13.33 -8.48
CA ARG A 624 -6.78 12.22 -8.84
C ARG A 624 -5.81 12.58 -9.96
N GLY A 625 -6.28 13.22 -11.03
CA GLY A 625 -5.43 13.77 -12.09
C GLY A 625 -4.41 14.81 -11.57
N ARG A 626 -4.86 15.75 -10.71
CA ARG A 626 -3.95 16.74 -10.09
C ARG A 626 -2.91 16.11 -9.17
N ALA A 627 -3.30 15.12 -8.38
CA ALA A 627 -2.38 14.39 -7.50
C ALA A 627 -1.33 13.61 -8.31
N TYR A 628 -1.74 12.99 -9.42
CA TYR A 628 -0.82 12.34 -10.37
C TYR A 628 0.23 13.32 -10.89
N GLU A 629 -0.20 14.48 -11.40
CA GLU A 629 0.69 15.53 -11.91
C GLU A 629 1.70 15.96 -10.84
N ALA A 630 1.23 16.27 -9.62
CA ALA A 630 2.08 16.71 -8.53
C ALA A 630 3.14 15.65 -8.16
N TYR A 631 2.74 14.38 -8.09
CA TYR A 631 3.64 13.27 -7.78
C TYR A 631 4.74 13.12 -8.83
N ILE A 632 4.37 12.97 -10.10
CA ILE A 632 5.34 12.77 -11.19
C ILE A 632 6.23 14.01 -11.35
N ALA A 633 5.69 15.22 -11.23
CA ALA A 633 6.50 16.43 -11.29
C ALA A 633 7.55 16.48 -10.15
N SER A 634 7.19 16.07 -8.93
CA SER A 634 8.16 15.96 -7.82
C SER A 634 9.24 14.90 -8.09
N ALA A 635 8.86 13.76 -8.69
CA ALA A 635 9.79 12.71 -9.10
C ALA A 635 10.78 13.21 -10.16
N LEU A 636 10.30 13.91 -11.18
CA LEU A 636 11.11 14.48 -12.27
C LEU A 636 12.11 15.52 -11.76
N ARG A 637 11.81 16.23 -10.67
CA ARG A 637 12.74 17.19 -10.06
C ARG A 637 13.84 16.55 -9.25
N HIS A 638 13.64 15.34 -8.73
CA HIS A 638 14.60 14.70 -7.83
C HIS A 638 15.82 14.16 -8.61
N PRO A 639 17.07 14.54 -8.28
CA PRO A 639 18.24 14.22 -9.10
C PRO A 639 18.49 12.71 -9.25
N ASN A 640 18.15 11.90 -8.26
CA ASN A 640 18.33 10.44 -8.32
C ASN A 640 17.20 9.68 -9.02
N ILE A 641 15.98 10.24 -9.14
CA ILE A 641 14.84 9.46 -9.62
C ILE A 641 14.82 9.44 -11.15
N ILE A 642 14.85 8.22 -11.70
CA ILE A 642 14.90 7.95 -13.14
C ILE A 642 13.59 7.36 -13.70
N GLY A 643 12.60 7.17 -12.84
CA GLY A 643 11.28 6.70 -13.25
C GLY A 643 10.32 6.54 -12.08
N ALA A 644 9.03 6.51 -12.41
CA ALA A 644 7.96 6.20 -11.47
C ALA A 644 6.82 5.44 -12.15
N HIS A 645 6.34 4.39 -11.47
CA HIS A 645 5.34 3.47 -12.01
C HIS A 645 4.03 3.51 -11.24
N TRP A 646 2.93 3.73 -11.96
CA TRP A 646 1.57 3.79 -11.42
C TRP A 646 1.03 2.39 -11.13
N HIS A 647 0.46 2.16 -9.94
CA HIS A 647 -0.24 0.92 -9.62
C HIS A 647 -1.77 1.14 -9.63
N GLN A 648 -2.53 0.78 -10.67
CA GLN A 648 -2.19 -0.08 -11.82
C GLN A 648 -3.01 0.25 -13.08
N PHE A 649 -2.76 -0.46 -14.19
CA PHE A 649 -3.38 -0.18 -15.50
C PHE A 649 -4.91 -0.33 -15.48
N GLY A 650 -5.42 -1.52 -15.13
CA GLY A 650 -6.85 -1.80 -15.00
C GLY A 650 -7.30 -1.82 -13.54
N GLU A 651 -8.55 -1.45 -13.29
CA GLU A 651 -9.11 -1.43 -11.95
C GLU A 651 -9.26 -2.85 -11.35
N GLN A 652 -9.18 -2.91 -10.02
CA GLN A 652 -9.44 -4.12 -9.25
C GLN A 652 -10.92 -4.47 -9.26
N PRO A 653 -11.31 -5.72 -8.95
CA PRO A 653 -12.72 -6.06 -8.92
C PRO A 653 -13.43 -5.32 -7.78
N THR A 654 -14.57 -4.71 -8.07
CA THR A 654 -15.45 -4.05 -7.08
C THR A 654 -15.71 -4.94 -5.85
N ALA A 655 -15.89 -6.24 -6.10
CA ALA A 655 -16.17 -7.26 -5.10
C ALA A 655 -14.91 -7.88 -4.45
N GLY A 656 -13.72 -7.35 -4.70
CA GLY A 656 -12.48 -7.80 -4.05
C GLY A 656 -11.78 -8.98 -4.73
N ARG A 657 -10.45 -8.88 -4.80
CA ARG A 657 -9.57 -9.97 -5.28
C ARG A 657 -9.38 -11.05 -4.20
N PHE A 658 -8.46 -12.00 -4.41
CA PHE A 658 -8.20 -13.11 -3.47
C PHE A 658 -7.92 -12.72 -2.01
N ASP A 659 -7.38 -11.53 -1.73
CA ASP A 659 -7.11 -11.00 -0.38
C ASP A 659 -8.15 -9.95 0.06
N GLY A 660 -9.23 -9.83 -0.71
CA GLY A 660 -10.31 -8.87 -0.55
C GLY A 660 -10.02 -7.47 -1.07
N GLU A 661 -8.84 -7.17 -1.58
CA GLU A 661 -8.55 -5.82 -2.06
C GLU A 661 -9.45 -5.44 -3.26
N ASN A 662 -10.07 -4.26 -3.16
CA ASN A 662 -11.00 -3.68 -4.12
C ASN A 662 -10.74 -2.18 -4.31
N LEU A 663 -9.47 -1.78 -4.53
CA LEU A 663 -9.08 -0.37 -4.63
C LEU A 663 -9.57 0.27 -5.93
N GLN A 664 -9.96 1.54 -5.84
CA GLN A 664 -10.11 2.44 -6.98
C GLN A 664 -8.73 2.95 -7.42
N ASN A 665 -7.97 2.15 -8.18
CA ASN A 665 -6.60 2.50 -8.58
C ASN A 665 -6.27 2.19 -10.05
N GLY A 666 -7.27 1.85 -10.88
CA GLY A 666 -7.07 1.62 -12.31
C GLY A 666 -6.99 2.92 -13.11
N LEU A 667 -6.14 3.00 -14.14
CA LEU A 667 -6.28 4.05 -15.18
C LEU A 667 -7.53 3.82 -16.04
N LEU A 668 -7.94 2.55 -16.12
CA LEU A 668 -9.15 2.05 -16.76
C LEU A 668 -10.07 1.46 -15.69
N ASP A 669 -11.38 1.63 -15.85
CA ASP A 669 -12.37 0.94 -15.02
C ASP A 669 -12.50 -0.55 -15.39
N VAL A 670 -13.39 -1.28 -14.70
CA VAL A 670 -13.66 -2.71 -14.98
C VAL A 670 -14.18 -2.97 -16.39
N CYS A 671 -14.73 -1.96 -17.06
CA CYS A 671 -15.28 -2.02 -18.42
C CYS A 671 -14.26 -1.61 -19.49
N ASP A 672 -12.96 -1.52 -19.13
CA ASP A 672 -11.90 -1.07 -20.03
C ASP A 672 -12.15 0.35 -20.59
N THR A 673 -12.72 1.23 -19.76
CA THR A 673 -12.97 2.64 -20.10
C THR A 673 -12.05 3.56 -19.31
N PRO A 674 -11.37 4.54 -19.95
CA PRO A 674 -10.48 5.46 -19.24
C PRO A 674 -11.18 6.37 -18.23
N TYR A 675 -10.53 6.61 -17.10
CA TYR A 675 -10.86 7.74 -16.22
C TYR A 675 -10.32 9.04 -16.82
N TRP A 676 -11.13 9.68 -17.68
CA TRP A 676 -10.73 10.83 -18.51
C TRP A 676 -10.03 11.94 -17.74
N GLU A 677 -10.53 12.32 -16.56
CA GLU A 677 -9.95 13.39 -15.73
C GLU A 677 -8.58 12.99 -15.15
N THR A 678 -8.38 11.69 -14.88
CA THR A 678 -7.07 11.16 -14.48
C THR A 678 -6.12 11.14 -15.68
N ILE A 679 -6.59 10.68 -16.85
CA ILE A 679 -5.79 10.63 -18.09
C ILE A 679 -5.36 12.03 -18.53
N GLU A 680 -6.18 13.06 -18.34
CA GLU A 680 -5.79 14.44 -18.62
C GLU A 680 -4.56 14.87 -17.79
N GLY A 681 -4.57 14.58 -16.49
CA GLY A 681 -3.42 14.83 -15.61
C GLY A 681 -2.18 14.03 -15.99
N VAL A 682 -2.36 12.75 -16.34
CA VAL A 682 -1.27 11.88 -16.84
C VAL A 682 -0.66 12.46 -18.12
N ARG A 683 -1.50 12.83 -19.09
CA ARG A 683 -1.10 13.37 -20.39
C ARG A 683 -0.36 14.69 -20.24
N LYS A 684 -0.86 15.59 -19.40
CA LYS A 684 -0.25 16.90 -19.15
C LYS A 684 1.19 16.78 -18.67
N VAL A 685 1.47 15.92 -17.69
CA VAL A 685 2.84 15.72 -17.20
C VAL A 685 3.68 14.88 -18.17
N GLY A 686 3.09 13.89 -18.83
CA GLY A 686 3.77 13.03 -19.79
C GLY A 686 4.26 13.76 -21.04
N TYR A 687 3.49 14.71 -21.56
CA TYR A 687 3.89 15.52 -22.72
C TYR A 687 4.99 16.53 -22.37
N ALA A 688 5.08 16.93 -21.11
CA ALA A 688 6.12 17.82 -20.60
C ALA A 688 7.30 17.06 -19.95
N LEU A 689 7.31 15.72 -19.97
CA LEU A 689 8.21 14.86 -19.19
C LEU A 689 9.68 15.34 -19.23
N TYR A 690 10.24 15.46 -20.43
CA TYR A 690 11.64 15.82 -20.62
C TYR A 690 11.92 17.31 -20.39
N SER A 691 10.97 18.19 -20.70
CA SER A 691 11.10 19.62 -20.40
C SER A 691 11.17 19.90 -18.89
N ILE A 692 10.31 19.24 -18.09
CA ILE A 692 10.30 19.36 -16.63
C ILE A 692 11.61 18.81 -16.08
N ARG A 693 12.02 17.61 -16.50
CA ARG A 693 13.26 16.98 -16.04
C ARG A 693 14.49 17.86 -16.32
N ARG A 694 14.60 18.40 -17.54
CA ARG A 694 15.69 19.31 -17.95
C ARG A 694 15.67 20.64 -17.19
N GLY A 695 14.49 21.17 -16.89
CA GLY A 695 14.30 22.43 -16.17
C GLY A 695 14.69 22.33 -14.68
N ALA A 696 14.64 21.13 -14.10
CA ALA A 696 14.94 20.88 -12.70
C ALA A 696 16.43 20.70 -12.37
N ARG A 697 17.34 21.22 -13.21
CA ARG A 697 18.78 21.09 -12.98
C ARG A 697 19.17 21.79 -11.67
N PRO A 698 19.95 21.14 -10.78
CA PRO A 698 20.48 21.82 -9.60
C PRO A 698 21.28 23.04 -10.06
N THR A 699 20.91 24.24 -9.59
CA THR A 699 21.73 25.44 -9.83
C THR A 699 23.10 25.18 -9.22
N ALA A 700 24.17 25.36 -10.01
CA ALA A 700 25.54 25.25 -9.51
C ALA A 700 25.67 26.07 -8.22
N ASN A 701 26.21 25.45 -7.16
CA ASN A 701 26.45 26.13 -5.89
C ASN A 701 27.17 27.46 -6.17
N PRO A 702 26.73 28.60 -5.59
CA PRO A 702 27.55 29.80 -5.63
C PRO A 702 28.93 29.47 -5.05
N PRO A 703 30.02 30.03 -5.61
CA PRO A 703 31.37 29.70 -5.21
C PRO A 703 31.49 29.90 -3.70
N ALA A 704 32.03 28.89 -3.02
CA ALA A 704 32.32 28.94 -1.60
C ALA A 704 33.00 30.27 -1.29
N ARG A 705 32.40 31.06 -0.39
CA ARG A 705 33.08 32.23 0.15
C ARG A 705 34.40 31.72 0.73
N LYS A 706 35.51 32.20 0.15
CA LYS A 706 36.88 31.96 0.62
C LYS A 706 36.98 32.39 2.10
N PRO A 707 37.87 31.72 2.86
CA PRO A 707 37.70 31.41 4.29
C PRO A 707 37.48 32.61 5.20
#